data_AF-A0A5C8D8D9-F1
#
_entry.id   AF-A0A5C8D8D9-F1
#
_cell.length_a   1.000
_cell.length_b   1.000
_cell.length_c   1.000
_cell.angle_alpha   90.00
_cell.angle_beta   90.00
_cell.angle_gamma   90.00
#
_symmetry.space_group_name_H-M   'P 1'
#
loop_
_entity.id
_entity.type
_entity.pdbx_description
1 polymer ?
#
loop_
_entity_poly.entity_id
_entity_poly.type
_entity_poly.pdbx_seq_one_letter_code
_entity_poly.pdbx_strand_id
1 'polypeptide(L)'
;MKSKSKNLFLKIYIPFVIVTIIALVVLQILGSKKRVGYLTDFKLNVAKTLELNNLNIYSFTEEGFKNYLLTNDSITNCIYGFRIRYYDKVFRNSDIYGVYPDLSNLPDYMKNAEMDEGGSPYGNFISDKKEIEKKIDNINYILKIKINFIIILAVIILTTLCIYLLSPYLIEIANILIENDFNDNNFNFTNKILNIAFYIYIILLSIIILSSNLFTIITVDDWVYSSNWGLYNIYNFYGYFWHRGRHFVEILIALSMRPFGNILISFGIEPFYALKISNAVFILIYYYLISISVSLFIWILNNKRNYKLTWLTTFLFTLCLTGLKGNWTFLAAYIASAGIALLIWLPMLYYFIYEKEFILGRNKILYYSIFTYLIYFATFTIEPTSLTISGLSLFILIYYINIDKKIFAENHSSKPKKYIIFFLILFIISTVIAFLLTLFSGRGQTQIKVVDNSSPINNIINAFADFGIFEKFLILFAVIYIIFLISKFIKLKKISKIDYICFSVLFVALLGIFGFSAIKLTTSNILLEFLLIFIVLLLILLKNINNKTIWNAISSFIIIGLIIIMGMQVYIDYDNHFKSSFYKDGKSDYKLLQLFIEADKLGNSEIILTKEDIKNLSLESHNIKNYSEELPNIYISNWMLYYGYTKKLILIRVED
;
A
#
# COMPACT_ATOMS: atom_id res chain seq x y z
N MET A 1 -30.72 2.22 -27.10
CA MET A 1 -29.39 1.85 -27.67
C MET A 1 -28.19 2.00 -26.71
N LYS A 2 -28.25 2.73 -25.58
CA LYS A 2 -27.08 3.01 -24.69
C LYS A 2 -26.50 1.82 -23.88
N SER A 3 -27.23 0.74 -23.59
CA SER A 3 -26.70 -0.40 -22.81
C SER A 3 -25.93 -1.44 -23.64
N LYS A 4 -26.25 -1.54 -24.94
CA LYS A 4 -25.66 -2.55 -25.85
C LYS A 4 -24.20 -2.22 -26.20
N SER A 5 -23.84 -0.93 -26.33
CA SER A 5 -22.47 -0.47 -26.62
C SER A 5 -21.55 -0.50 -25.40
N LYS A 6 -22.03 -0.16 -24.19
CA LYS A 6 -21.24 -0.26 -22.94
C LYS A 6 -20.83 -1.70 -22.62
N ASN A 7 -21.76 -2.64 -22.80
CA ASN A 7 -21.45 -4.06 -22.64
C ASN A 7 -20.50 -4.57 -23.73
N LEU A 8 -20.55 -4.02 -24.96
CA LEU A 8 -19.64 -4.38 -26.03
C LEU A 8 -18.21 -3.92 -25.76
N PHE A 9 -18.02 -2.68 -25.27
CA PHE A 9 -16.68 -2.20 -24.92
C PHE A 9 -16.05 -3.06 -23.82
N LEU A 10 -16.75 -3.33 -22.70
CA LEU A 10 -16.20 -4.20 -21.66
C LEU A 10 -15.89 -5.61 -22.17
N LYS A 11 -16.74 -6.14 -23.07
CA LYS A 11 -16.51 -7.42 -23.75
C LYS A 11 -15.32 -7.41 -24.71
N ILE A 12 -14.84 -6.26 -25.16
CA ILE A 12 -13.65 -6.13 -26.03
C ILE A 12 -12.42 -5.77 -25.20
N TYR A 13 -12.56 -4.83 -24.27
CA TYR A 13 -11.51 -4.32 -23.40
C TYR A 13 -10.94 -5.41 -22.49
N ILE A 14 -11.79 -6.22 -21.85
CA ILE A 14 -11.31 -7.30 -20.97
C ILE A 14 -10.46 -8.30 -21.78
N PRO A 15 -10.92 -8.86 -22.92
CA PRO A 15 -10.07 -9.68 -23.77
C PRO A 15 -8.83 -8.98 -24.29
N PHE A 16 -8.91 -7.69 -24.66
CA PHE A 16 -7.75 -6.92 -25.11
C PHE A 16 -6.65 -6.82 -24.03
N VAL A 17 -7.03 -6.54 -22.79
CA VAL A 17 -6.10 -6.52 -21.64
C VAL A 17 -5.51 -7.91 -21.43
N ILE A 18 -6.32 -8.97 -21.47
CA ILE A 18 -5.85 -10.36 -21.34
C ILE A 18 -4.85 -10.72 -22.44
N VAL A 19 -5.16 -10.41 -23.70
CA VAL A 19 -4.27 -10.67 -24.85
C VAL A 19 -2.96 -9.90 -24.70
N THR A 20 -3.01 -8.67 -24.22
CA THR A 20 -1.80 -7.85 -23.97
C THR A 20 -0.92 -8.48 -22.90
N ILE A 21 -1.51 -8.96 -21.80
CA ILE A 21 -0.77 -9.67 -20.74
C ILE A 21 -0.15 -10.96 -21.30
N ILE A 22 -0.91 -11.75 -22.07
CA ILE A 22 -0.39 -12.97 -22.71
C ILE A 22 0.77 -12.63 -23.65
N ALA A 23 0.64 -11.58 -24.47
CA ALA A 23 1.71 -11.14 -25.36
C ALA A 23 2.98 -10.75 -24.60
N LEU A 24 2.86 -10.05 -23.47
CA LEU A 24 4.00 -9.73 -22.59
C LEU A 24 4.66 -10.99 -22.03
N VAL A 25 3.86 -11.98 -21.58
CA VAL A 25 4.39 -13.27 -21.10
C VAL A 25 5.15 -13.98 -22.23
N VAL A 26 4.59 -14.04 -23.43
CA VAL A 26 5.23 -14.68 -24.59
C VAL A 26 6.54 -13.96 -24.96
N LEU A 27 6.52 -12.63 -25.02
CA LEU A 27 7.73 -11.83 -25.28
C LEU A 27 8.79 -12.09 -24.21
N GLN A 28 8.41 -12.24 -22.95
CA GLN A 28 9.35 -12.49 -21.88
C GLN A 28 9.99 -13.89 -22.01
N ILE A 29 9.19 -14.92 -22.29
CA ILE A 29 9.66 -16.29 -22.53
C ILE A 29 10.60 -16.34 -23.74
N LEU A 30 10.28 -15.59 -24.80
CA LEU A 30 11.15 -15.51 -25.96
C LEU A 30 12.44 -14.75 -25.65
N GLY A 31 12.38 -13.68 -24.87
CA GLY A 31 13.54 -12.88 -24.49
C GLY A 31 14.56 -13.65 -23.65
N SER A 32 14.09 -14.48 -22.72
CA SER A 32 14.94 -15.22 -21.79
C SER A 32 15.75 -16.37 -22.41
N LYS A 33 15.49 -16.74 -23.67
CA LYS A 33 16.29 -17.73 -24.39
C LYS A 33 17.72 -17.21 -24.64
N LYS A 34 18.71 -18.04 -24.30
CA LYS A 34 20.12 -17.79 -24.65
C LYS A 34 20.30 -17.75 -26.17
N ARG A 35 21.04 -16.74 -26.64
CA ARG A 35 21.36 -16.50 -28.06
C ARG A 35 22.81 -16.12 -28.20
N VAL A 36 23.31 -16.15 -29.44
CA VAL A 36 24.70 -15.85 -29.76
C VAL A 36 24.80 -14.55 -30.56
N GLY A 37 25.73 -13.70 -30.17
CA GLY A 37 26.06 -12.42 -30.80
C GLY A 37 27.58 -12.23 -30.85
N TYR A 38 28.02 -10.98 -31.02
CA TYR A 38 29.43 -10.64 -31.12
C TYR A 38 29.71 -9.22 -30.61
N LEU A 39 30.90 -8.99 -30.06
CA LEU A 39 31.36 -7.65 -29.70
C LEU A 39 32.12 -7.04 -30.87
N THR A 40 31.91 -5.75 -31.08
CA THR A 40 32.55 -4.97 -32.15
C THR A 40 32.60 -3.51 -31.75
N ASP A 41 33.04 -2.66 -32.67
CA ASP A 41 33.08 -1.20 -32.52
C ASP A 41 33.99 -0.77 -31.36
N PHE A 42 35.11 -1.50 -31.18
CA PHE A 42 36.09 -1.24 -30.14
C PHE A 42 36.71 0.15 -30.31
N LYS A 43 36.54 1.02 -29.30
CA LYS A 43 37.05 2.39 -29.30
C LYS A 43 37.78 2.69 -28.00
N LEU A 44 39.01 3.18 -28.10
CA LEU A 44 39.77 3.62 -26.92
C LEU A 44 39.02 4.76 -26.22
N ASN A 45 38.74 4.58 -24.94
CA ASN A 45 38.17 5.61 -24.08
C ASN A 45 39.31 6.40 -23.45
N VAL A 46 39.70 7.49 -24.12
CA VAL A 46 40.85 8.33 -23.73
C VAL A 46 40.69 8.86 -22.30
N ALA A 47 39.52 9.41 -21.96
CA ALA A 47 39.27 9.99 -20.65
C ALA A 47 39.39 8.96 -19.52
N LYS A 48 38.67 7.82 -19.62
CA LYS A 48 38.74 6.77 -18.59
C LYS A 48 40.14 6.15 -18.50
N THR A 49 40.86 6.03 -19.61
CA THR A 49 42.23 5.49 -19.63
C THR A 49 43.22 6.44 -18.93
N LEU A 50 43.09 7.75 -19.12
CA LEU A 50 43.91 8.75 -18.42
C LEU A 50 43.65 8.71 -16.90
N GLU A 51 42.38 8.63 -16.51
CA GLU A 51 41.97 8.50 -15.10
C GLU A 51 42.54 7.24 -14.46
N LEU A 52 42.41 6.08 -15.12
CA LEU A 52 42.94 4.80 -14.63
C LEU A 52 44.45 4.84 -14.39
N ASN A 53 45.19 5.60 -15.20
CA ASN A 53 46.65 5.71 -15.13
C ASN A 53 47.12 6.95 -14.34
N ASN A 54 46.22 7.66 -13.63
CA ASN A 54 46.52 8.87 -12.86
C ASN A 54 47.22 9.99 -13.67
N LEU A 55 46.89 10.13 -14.95
CA LEU A 55 47.47 11.13 -15.84
C LEU A 55 46.56 12.36 -15.91
N ASN A 56 47.06 13.51 -15.45
CA ASN A 56 46.31 14.78 -15.43
C ASN A 56 47.01 15.78 -16.37
N ILE A 57 46.40 16.12 -17.52
CA ILE A 57 47.11 16.86 -18.57
C ILE A 57 46.20 17.93 -19.22
N TYR A 58 46.71 19.16 -19.30
CA TYR A 58 45.97 20.37 -19.67
C TYR A 58 46.16 20.87 -21.12
N SER A 59 46.74 20.09 -22.06
CA SER A 59 47.23 20.70 -23.31
C SER A 59 47.33 19.83 -24.58
N PHE A 60 46.57 18.74 -24.72
CA PHE A 60 46.52 17.98 -26.00
C PHE A 60 45.13 17.99 -26.65
N THR A 61 45.11 17.81 -27.97
CA THR A 61 43.92 17.44 -28.74
C THR A 61 43.59 15.95 -28.55
N GLU A 62 42.32 15.55 -28.74
CA GLU A 62 41.85 14.17 -28.51
C GLU A 62 42.66 13.11 -29.30
N GLU A 63 43.08 13.45 -30.52
CA GLU A 63 43.90 12.59 -31.38
C GLU A 63 45.35 12.49 -30.90
N GLY A 64 45.90 13.59 -30.35
CA GLY A 64 47.22 13.60 -29.72
C GLY A 64 47.28 12.73 -28.46
N PHE A 65 46.22 12.76 -27.64
CA PHE A 65 46.11 11.87 -26.48
C PHE A 65 46.01 10.40 -26.88
N LYS A 66 45.20 10.08 -27.89
CA LYS A 66 45.08 8.71 -28.38
C LYS A 66 46.44 8.16 -28.84
N ASN A 67 47.21 8.94 -29.58
CA ASN A 67 48.56 8.52 -30.01
C ASN A 67 49.50 8.34 -28.81
N TYR A 68 49.52 9.28 -27.87
CA TYR A 68 50.34 9.16 -26.65
C TYR A 68 50.00 7.90 -25.83
N LEU A 69 48.71 7.61 -25.62
CA LEU A 69 48.25 6.41 -24.90
C LEU A 69 48.66 5.11 -25.61
N LEU A 70 48.69 5.10 -26.94
CA LEU A 70 49.02 3.92 -27.73
C LEU A 70 50.53 3.73 -27.94
N THR A 71 51.35 4.79 -27.97
CA THR A 71 52.80 4.65 -28.19
C THR A 71 53.63 4.61 -26.92
N ASN A 72 53.09 5.05 -25.77
CA ASN A 72 53.84 5.06 -24.52
C ASN A 72 53.86 3.67 -23.87
N ASP A 73 55.05 3.11 -23.67
CA ASP A 73 55.23 1.77 -23.09
C ASP A 73 55.05 1.73 -21.57
N SER A 74 55.02 2.88 -20.89
CA SER A 74 54.68 2.93 -19.46
C SER A 74 53.19 2.73 -19.19
N ILE A 75 52.33 2.79 -20.22
CA ILE A 75 50.88 2.61 -20.11
C ILE A 75 50.57 1.16 -20.47
N THR A 76 50.31 0.36 -19.43
CA THR A 76 50.08 -1.08 -19.57
C THR A 76 48.61 -1.46 -19.64
N ASN A 77 47.69 -0.56 -19.25
CA ASN A 77 46.26 -0.81 -19.25
C ASN A 77 45.48 0.31 -19.96
N CYS A 78 44.70 -0.07 -20.97
CA CYS A 78 43.86 0.82 -21.76
C CYS A 78 42.38 0.41 -21.62
N ILE A 79 41.48 1.39 -21.49
CA ILE A 79 40.04 1.15 -21.44
C ILE A 79 39.46 1.27 -22.85
N TYR A 80 38.77 0.23 -23.30
CA TYR A 80 38.06 0.21 -24.58
C TYR A 80 36.57 0.11 -24.37
N GLY A 81 35.82 0.98 -25.04
CA GLY A 81 34.38 0.84 -25.22
C GLY A 81 34.09 -0.19 -26.31
N PHE A 82 33.02 -0.96 -26.15
CA PHE A 82 32.54 -1.94 -27.12
C PHE A 82 31.03 -1.86 -27.29
N ARG A 83 30.53 -2.44 -28.38
CA ARG A 83 29.11 -2.64 -28.64
C ARG A 83 28.83 -4.10 -28.95
N ILE A 84 27.81 -4.68 -28.30
CA ILE A 84 27.28 -5.97 -28.73
C ILE A 84 26.38 -5.82 -29.97
N ARG A 85 26.61 -6.68 -30.96
CA ARG A 85 25.77 -6.86 -32.13
C ARG A 85 25.27 -8.30 -32.25
N TYR A 86 24.32 -8.49 -33.14
CA TYR A 86 23.46 -9.67 -33.18
C TYR A 86 23.52 -10.33 -34.55
N TYR A 87 23.55 -11.65 -34.56
CA TYR A 87 23.26 -12.44 -35.76
C TYR A 87 21.76 -12.46 -36.09
N ASP A 88 20.92 -12.46 -35.05
CA ASP A 88 19.47 -12.40 -35.15
C ASP A 88 18.98 -10.97 -35.47
N LYS A 89 18.01 -10.85 -36.38
CA LYS A 89 17.41 -9.56 -36.77
C LYS A 89 16.23 -9.14 -35.89
N VAL A 90 15.56 -10.11 -35.26
CA VAL A 90 14.34 -9.92 -34.47
C VAL A 90 14.69 -9.78 -32.99
N PHE A 91 15.48 -10.70 -32.46
CA PHE A 91 15.83 -10.72 -31.04
C PHE A 91 17.12 -9.95 -30.76
N ARG A 92 16.98 -8.63 -30.61
CA ARG A 92 18.07 -7.69 -30.34
C ARG A 92 17.64 -6.58 -29.39
N ASN A 93 18.61 -5.82 -28.86
CA ASN A 93 18.31 -4.58 -28.16
C ASN A 93 17.43 -3.67 -29.03
N SER A 94 16.35 -3.19 -28.44
CA SER A 94 15.27 -2.43 -29.10
C SER A 94 14.50 -1.62 -28.06
N ASP A 95 13.41 -0.96 -28.47
CA ASP A 95 12.52 -0.29 -27.51
C ASP A 95 11.82 -1.29 -26.57
N ILE A 96 11.65 -2.54 -27.02
CA ILE A 96 11.04 -3.62 -26.24
C ILE A 96 12.07 -4.29 -25.34
N TYR A 97 13.27 -4.60 -25.85
CA TYR A 97 14.26 -5.42 -25.15
C TYR A 97 15.53 -4.66 -24.77
N GLY A 98 15.97 -4.85 -23.52
CA GLY A 98 17.36 -4.66 -23.10
C GLY A 98 18.17 -5.93 -23.36
N VAL A 99 19.49 -5.78 -23.57
CA VAL A 99 20.41 -6.89 -23.83
C VAL A 99 21.34 -7.12 -22.63
N TYR A 100 21.57 -8.40 -22.30
CA TYR A 100 22.43 -8.81 -21.21
C TYR A 100 23.39 -9.89 -21.72
N PRO A 101 24.58 -9.49 -22.20
CA PRO A 101 25.60 -10.44 -22.61
C PRO A 101 26.25 -11.15 -21.43
N ASP A 102 26.69 -12.37 -21.67
CA ASP A 102 27.54 -13.14 -20.79
C ASP A 102 29.00 -12.80 -21.11
N LEU A 103 29.62 -12.04 -20.21
CA LEU A 103 30.99 -11.56 -20.34
C LEU A 103 32.00 -12.44 -19.58
N SER A 104 31.60 -13.65 -19.15
CA SER A 104 32.47 -14.55 -18.39
C SER A 104 33.54 -15.25 -19.23
N ASN A 105 33.25 -15.52 -20.51
CA ASN A 105 34.13 -16.22 -21.44
C ASN A 105 34.67 -15.26 -22.51
N LEU A 106 35.45 -14.26 -22.08
CA LEU A 106 36.15 -13.34 -22.98
C LEU A 106 37.63 -13.72 -23.13
N PRO A 107 38.32 -13.27 -24.19
CA PRO A 107 39.76 -13.49 -24.34
C PRO A 107 40.56 -12.95 -23.15
N ASP A 108 41.69 -13.59 -22.81
CA ASP A 108 42.49 -13.29 -21.60
C ASP A 108 42.95 -11.82 -21.48
N TYR A 109 43.06 -11.12 -22.62
CA TYR A 109 43.44 -9.71 -22.67
C TYR A 109 42.27 -8.75 -22.36
N MET A 110 41.03 -9.23 -22.22
CA MET A 110 39.85 -8.44 -21.87
C MET A 110 39.49 -8.64 -20.40
N LYS A 111 39.97 -7.74 -19.55
CA LYS A 111 39.79 -7.78 -18.09
C LYS A 111 38.68 -6.81 -17.67
N ASN A 112 37.95 -7.16 -16.61
CA ASN A 112 36.91 -6.31 -16.00
C ASN A 112 35.89 -5.76 -17.02
N ALA A 113 35.41 -6.61 -17.92
CA ALA A 113 34.40 -6.22 -18.89
C ALA A 113 33.03 -6.01 -18.21
N GLU A 114 32.44 -4.85 -18.42
CA GLU A 114 31.14 -4.47 -17.87
C GLU A 114 30.31 -3.69 -18.88
N MET A 115 28.99 -3.76 -18.73
CA MET A 115 28.06 -2.95 -19.53
C MET A 115 27.92 -1.57 -18.92
N ASP A 116 27.77 -0.53 -19.74
CA ASP A 116 27.65 0.86 -19.26
C ASP A 116 26.41 1.04 -18.38
N GLU A 117 25.29 0.46 -18.82
CA GLU A 117 24.01 0.48 -18.11
C GLU A 117 23.32 -0.88 -18.27
N GLY A 118 22.47 -1.24 -17.30
CA GLY A 118 21.68 -2.47 -17.35
C GLY A 118 20.78 -2.53 -18.58
N GLY A 119 21.03 -3.50 -19.47
CA GLY A 119 20.24 -3.67 -20.69
C GLY A 119 20.72 -2.83 -21.89
N SER A 120 21.78 -2.02 -21.73
CA SER A 120 22.45 -1.28 -22.80
C SER A 120 23.14 -2.23 -23.78
N PRO A 121 23.28 -1.89 -25.07
CA PRO A 121 24.14 -2.62 -25.99
C PRO A 121 25.62 -2.18 -25.92
N TYR A 122 25.97 -1.23 -25.05
CA TYR A 122 27.33 -0.67 -24.91
C TYR A 122 27.96 -1.03 -23.57
N GLY A 123 29.28 -1.18 -23.56
CA GLY A 123 30.06 -1.48 -22.36
C GLY A 123 31.53 -1.10 -22.51
N ASN A 124 32.31 -1.31 -21.45
CA ASN A 124 33.75 -1.08 -21.42
C ASN A 124 34.50 -2.31 -20.89
N PHE A 125 35.77 -2.47 -21.28
CA PHE A 125 36.71 -3.41 -20.67
C PHE A 125 38.10 -2.80 -20.57
N ILE A 126 38.93 -3.35 -19.70
CA ILE A 126 40.35 -3.02 -19.56
C ILE A 126 41.15 -4.02 -20.39
N SER A 127 42.09 -3.53 -21.18
CA SER A 127 43.02 -4.37 -21.93
C SER A 127 44.47 -4.04 -21.65
N ASP A 128 45.28 -5.09 -21.60
CA ASP A 128 46.73 -5.03 -21.66
C ASP A 128 47.28 -5.00 -23.10
N LYS A 129 46.40 -5.12 -24.11
CA LYS A 129 46.75 -4.96 -25.52
C LYS A 129 46.39 -3.58 -26.04
N LYS A 130 47.31 -2.99 -26.80
CA LYS A 130 47.12 -1.69 -27.47
C LYS A 130 46.39 -1.83 -28.82
N GLU A 131 46.37 -3.02 -29.40
CA GLU A 131 45.58 -3.33 -30.60
C GLU A 131 44.59 -4.44 -30.28
N ILE A 132 43.31 -4.18 -30.54
CA ILE A 132 42.21 -5.10 -30.27
C ILE A 132 41.70 -5.67 -31.58
N GLU A 133 41.41 -6.97 -31.60
CA GLU A 133 40.75 -7.62 -32.73
C GLU A 133 39.48 -6.88 -33.12
N LYS A 134 39.17 -6.80 -34.42
CA LYS A 134 38.00 -6.02 -34.89
C LYS A 134 36.66 -6.52 -34.36
N LYS A 135 36.59 -7.81 -34.00
CA LYS A 135 35.35 -8.49 -33.60
C LYS A 135 35.66 -9.68 -32.70
N ILE A 136 34.90 -9.83 -31.61
CA ILE A 136 34.90 -11.03 -30.78
C ILE A 136 33.58 -11.78 -30.97
N ASP A 137 33.68 -13.00 -31.47
CA ASP A 137 32.54 -13.83 -31.81
C ASP A 137 32.05 -14.73 -30.68
N ASN A 138 30.87 -15.31 -30.89
CA ASN A 138 30.26 -16.31 -30.02
C ASN A 138 29.93 -15.86 -28.59
N ILE A 139 29.52 -14.59 -28.43
CA ILE A 139 29.08 -14.07 -27.12
C ILE A 139 27.63 -14.46 -26.87
N ASN A 140 27.41 -15.24 -25.81
CA ASN A 140 26.07 -15.56 -25.37
C ASN A 140 25.38 -14.32 -24.79
N TYR A 141 24.09 -14.15 -25.05
CA TYR A 141 23.29 -13.09 -24.42
C TYR A 141 21.84 -13.54 -24.22
N ILE A 142 21.16 -12.85 -23.31
CA ILE A 142 19.71 -12.91 -23.13
C ILE A 142 19.10 -11.52 -23.32
N LEU A 143 17.78 -11.47 -23.53
CA LEU A 143 17.02 -10.24 -23.59
C LEU A 143 16.02 -10.18 -22.43
N LYS A 144 15.81 -8.98 -21.89
CA LYS A 144 14.75 -8.71 -20.90
C LYS A 144 13.89 -7.55 -21.38
N ILE A 145 12.59 -7.59 -21.13
CA ILE A 145 11.69 -6.50 -21.51
C ILE A 145 12.07 -5.24 -20.73
N LYS A 146 12.19 -4.10 -21.43
CA LYS A 146 12.49 -2.80 -20.81
C LYS A 146 11.31 -2.34 -19.97
N ILE A 147 11.58 -1.82 -18.77
CA ILE A 147 10.53 -1.31 -17.88
C ILE A 147 9.75 -0.16 -18.51
N ASN A 148 10.42 0.70 -19.29
CA ASN A 148 9.78 1.80 -20.01
C ASN A 148 8.70 1.29 -20.97
N PHE A 149 8.91 0.14 -21.63
CA PHE A 149 7.91 -0.47 -22.51
C PHE A 149 6.69 -0.96 -21.73
N ILE A 150 6.90 -1.59 -20.57
CA ILE A 150 5.82 -2.04 -19.68
C ILE A 150 5.01 -0.83 -19.17
N ILE A 151 5.70 0.25 -18.76
CA ILE A 151 5.07 1.50 -18.31
C ILE A 151 4.22 2.12 -19.42
N ILE A 152 4.75 2.21 -20.65
CA ILE A 152 4.01 2.76 -21.80
C ILE A 152 2.74 1.95 -22.06
N LEU A 153 2.82 0.62 -22.06
CA LEU A 153 1.64 -0.24 -22.22
C LEU A 153 0.61 -0.05 -21.11
N ALA A 154 1.07 0.05 -19.85
CA ALA A 154 0.18 0.31 -18.71
C ALA A 154 -0.53 1.67 -18.86
N VAL A 155 0.19 2.71 -19.29
CA VAL A 155 -0.37 4.04 -19.56
C VAL A 155 -1.40 3.99 -20.69
N ILE A 156 -1.15 3.24 -21.77
CA ILE A 156 -2.12 3.08 -22.87
C ILE A 156 -3.40 2.38 -22.39
N ILE A 157 -3.27 1.32 -21.58
CA ILE A 157 -4.42 0.60 -21.02
C ILE A 157 -5.23 1.53 -20.09
N LEU A 158 -4.54 2.28 -19.22
CA LEU A 158 -5.21 3.20 -18.29
C LEU A 158 -5.87 4.38 -19.01
N THR A 159 -5.20 4.99 -19.99
CA THR A 159 -5.75 6.11 -20.77
C THR A 159 -6.97 5.67 -21.58
N THR A 160 -6.93 4.51 -22.23
CA THR A 160 -8.11 3.97 -22.94
C THR A 160 -9.28 3.68 -22.00
N LEU A 161 -9.02 3.16 -20.79
CA LEU A 161 -10.05 2.99 -19.76
C LEU A 161 -10.63 4.33 -19.30
N CYS A 162 -9.77 5.34 -19.04
CA CYS A 162 -10.19 6.68 -18.64
C CYS A 162 -11.04 7.35 -19.73
N ILE A 163 -10.62 7.29 -20.99
CA ILE A 163 -11.38 7.80 -22.14
C ILE A 163 -12.73 7.09 -22.20
N TYR A 164 -12.79 5.77 -22.04
CA TYR A 164 -14.07 5.06 -22.05
C TYR A 164 -15.01 5.51 -20.90
N LEU A 165 -14.48 5.66 -19.68
CA LEU A 165 -15.27 6.09 -18.53
C LEU A 165 -15.79 7.53 -18.68
N LEU A 166 -14.98 8.43 -19.26
CA LEU A 166 -15.29 9.85 -19.41
C LEU A 166 -16.06 10.19 -20.69
N SER A 167 -15.87 9.42 -21.77
CA SER A 167 -16.44 9.68 -23.10
C SER A 167 -17.95 9.91 -23.12
N PRO A 168 -18.81 9.17 -22.37
CA PRO A 168 -20.25 9.39 -22.42
C PRO A 168 -20.64 10.76 -21.87
N TYR A 169 -19.84 11.29 -20.94
CA TYR A 169 -20.07 12.59 -20.33
C TYR A 169 -19.49 13.71 -21.19
N LEU A 170 -18.31 13.53 -21.79
CA LEU A 170 -17.67 14.53 -22.66
C LEU A 170 -18.48 14.77 -23.94
N ILE A 171 -18.98 13.72 -24.59
CA ILE A 171 -19.81 13.84 -25.80
C ILE A 171 -21.11 14.61 -25.49
N GLU A 172 -21.70 14.35 -24.33
CA GLU A 172 -22.96 14.99 -23.94
C GLU A 172 -22.76 16.45 -23.50
N ILE A 173 -21.63 16.79 -22.87
CA ILE A 173 -21.22 18.18 -22.62
C ILE A 173 -21.01 18.91 -23.95
N ALA A 174 -20.33 18.30 -24.92
CA ALA A 174 -20.13 18.88 -26.24
C ALA A 174 -21.47 19.16 -26.93
N ASN A 175 -22.42 18.21 -26.88
CA ASN A 175 -23.75 18.42 -27.46
C ASN A 175 -24.52 19.57 -26.79
N ILE A 176 -24.45 19.69 -25.46
CA ILE A 176 -25.11 20.80 -24.72
C ILE A 176 -24.48 22.16 -25.07
N LEU A 177 -23.14 22.22 -25.21
CA LEU A 177 -22.44 23.44 -25.63
C LEU A 177 -22.76 23.84 -27.08
N ILE A 178 -23.08 22.87 -27.94
CA ILE A 178 -23.45 23.10 -29.34
C ILE A 178 -24.92 23.52 -29.47
N GLU A 179 -25.82 22.94 -28.69
CA GLU A 179 -27.28 23.15 -28.84
C GLU A 179 -27.80 24.44 -28.17
N ASN A 180 -27.01 25.14 -27.34
CA ASN A 180 -27.36 26.43 -26.69
C ASN A 180 -28.70 26.47 -25.93
N ASP A 181 -29.36 25.33 -25.71
CA ASP A 181 -30.68 25.26 -25.07
C ASP A 181 -30.55 25.02 -23.55
N PHE A 182 -30.41 26.12 -22.81
CA PHE A 182 -30.34 26.12 -21.35
C PHE A 182 -31.74 26.18 -20.70
N ASN A 183 -32.52 25.11 -20.76
CA ASN A 183 -33.76 24.97 -19.98
C ASN A 183 -33.87 23.60 -19.30
N ASP A 184 -34.34 23.57 -18.03
CA ASP A 184 -34.65 22.46 -17.07
C ASP A 184 -33.68 21.25 -16.94
N ASN A 185 -32.90 20.95 -17.97
CA ASN A 185 -31.79 20.00 -18.03
C ASN A 185 -30.58 20.41 -17.17
N ASN A 186 -30.60 21.59 -16.54
CA ASN A 186 -29.54 22.10 -15.66
C ASN A 186 -29.26 21.18 -14.45
N PHE A 187 -30.29 20.53 -13.89
CA PHE A 187 -30.09 19.57 -12.77
C PHE A 187 -29.43 18.26 -13.24
N ASN A 188 -29.69 17.82 -14.46
CA ASN A 188 -29.03 16.64 -15.03
C ASN A 188 -27.60 16.96 -15.46
N PHE A 189 -27.35 18.15 -15.99
CA PHE A 189 -26.01 18.62 -16.37
C PHE A 189 -25.10 18.80 -15.16
N THR A 190 -25.57 19.49 -14.11
CA THR A 190 -24.82 19.65 -12.85
C THR A 190 -24.49 18.30 -12.20
N ASN A 191 -25.44 17.37 -12.14
CA ASN A 191 -25.18 16.01 -11.62
C ASN A 191 -24.13 15.23 -12.43
N LYS A 192 -24.07 15.45 -13.76
CA LYS A 192 -23.06 14.83 -14.64
C LYS A 192 -21.68 15.45 -14.46
N ILE A 193 -21.58 16.77 -14.37
CA ILE A 193 -20.32 17.45 -14.03
C ILE A 193 -19.81 16.96 -12.66
N LEU A 194 -20.69 16.86 -11.67
CA LEU A 194 -20.35 16.32 -10.36
C LEU A 194 -19.88 14.85 -10.41
N ASN A 195 -20.38 14.03 -11.35
CA ASN A 195 -19.84 12.69 -11.57
C ASN A 195 -18.42 12.73 -12.15
N ILE A 196 -18.18 13.56 -13.17
CA ILE A 196 -16.84 13.71 -13.78
C ILE A 196 -15.84 14.21 -12.73
N ALA A 197 -16.19 15.27 -12.01
CA ALA A 197 -15.35 15.83 -10.94
C ALA A 197 -15.04 14.77 -9.88
N PHE A 198 -16.02 13.93 -9.51
CA PHE A 198 -15.81 12.82 -8.59
C PHE A 198 -14.84 11.76 -9.13
N TYR A 199 -14.92 11.40 -10.42
CA TYR A 199 -13.97 10.47 -11.03
C TYR A 199 -12.57 11.04 -11.14
N ILE A 200 -12.43 12.31 -11.55
CA ILE A 200 -11.14 13.01 -11.58
C ILE A 200 -10.52 13.02 -10.18
N TYR A 201 -11.34 13.31 -9.17
CA TYR A 201 -10.91 13.30 -7.77
C TYR A 201 -10.39 11.92 -7.32
N ILE A 202 -11.09 10.83 -7.65
CA ILE A 202 -10.64 9.45 -7.40
C ILE A 202 -9.27 9.19 -8.04
N ILE A 203 -9.10 9.63 -9.29
CA ILE A 203 -7.84 9.44 -10.03
C ILE A 203 -6.70 10.23 -9.38
N LEU A 204 -6.93 11.50 -9.03
CA LEU A 204 -5.92 12.34 -8.37
C LEU A 204 -5.47 11.74 -7.03
N LEU A 205 -6.42 11.30 -6.20
CA LEU A 205 -6.11 10.62 -4.95
C LEU A 205 -5.31 9.32 -5.17
N SER A 206 -5.67 8.54 -6.19
CA SER A 206 -4.93 7.34 -6.54
C SER A 206 -3.48 7.65 -6.90
N ILE A 207 -3.27 8.70 -7.69
CA ILE A 207 -1.93 9.15 -8.09
C ILE A 207 -1.13 9.59 -6.86
N ILE A 208 -1.72 10.36 -5.95
CA ILE A 208 -1.06 10.81 -4.71
C ILE A 208 -0.60 9.61 -3.87
N ILE A 209 -1.46 8.61 -3.68
CA ILE A 209 -1.13 7.41 -2.90
C ILE A 209 -0.06 6.59 -3.61
N LEU A 210 -0.17 6.38 -4.92
CA LEU A 210 0.83 5.63 -5.67
C LEU A 210 2.19 6.34 -5.64
N SER A 211 2.22 7.64 -5.92
CA SER A 211 3.47 8.40 -5.94
C SER A 211 4.11 8.48 -4.56
N SER A 212 3.33 8.65 -3.49
CA SER A 212 3.88 8.68 -2.13
C SER A 212 4.53 7.35 -1.76
N ASN A 213 3.92 6.22 -2.13
CA ASN A 213 4.38 4.90 -1.72
C ASN A 213 5.43 4.26 -2.63
N LEU A 214 5.66 4.79 -3.84
CA LEU A 214 6.75 4.31 -4.71
C LEU A 214 8.14 4.69 -4.17
N PHE A 215 8.24 5.71 -3.33
CA PHE A 215 9.50 6.20 -2.78
C PHE A 215 9.78 5.74 -1.35
N THR A 216 8.91 4.90 -0.76
CA THR A 216 9.11 4.42 0.61
C THR A 216 10.35 3.52 0.70
N ILE A 217 11.05 3.63 1.83
CA ILE A 217 12.19 2.79 2.17
C ILE A 217 11.67 1.43 2.62
N ILE A 218 12.43 0.38 2.34
CA ILE A 218 12.12 -0.96 2.81
C ILE A 218 12.51 -1.07 4.29
N THR A 219 11.50 -1.29 5.13
CA THR A 219 11.67 -1.38 6.59
C THR A 219 11.96 -2.82 7.03
N VAL A 220 12.30 -2.99 8.31
CA VAL A 220 12.58 -4.29 8.95
C VAL A 220 11.54 -5.36 8.59
N ASP A 221 10.25 -5.06 8.77
CA ASP A 221 9.19 -6.04 8.52
C ASP A 221 9.07 -6.38 7.03
N ASP A 222 9.37 -5.42 6.14
CA ASP A 222 9.35 -5.68 4.70
C ASP A 222 10.41 -6.71 4.31
N TRP A 223 11.63 -6.62 4.88
CA TRP A 223 12.69 -7.63 4.67
C TRP A 223 12.24 -9.01 5.14
N VAL A 224 11.63 -9.07 6.32
CA VAL A 224 11.13 -10.31 6.92
C VAL A 224 10.11 -10.97 6.01
N TYR A 225 9.05 -10.25 5.64
CA TYR A 225 7.92 -10.82 4.91
C TYR A 225 8.13 -10.95 3.39
N SER A 226 9.12 -10.25 2.81
CA SER A 226 9.45 -10.36 1.38
C SER A 226 10.52 -11.42 1.07
N SER A 227 11.23 -11.90 2.09
CA SER A 227 12.25 -12.95 2.00
C SER A 227 11.64 -14.37 1.93
N ASN A 228 12.46 -15.40 2.12
CA ASN A 228 12.05 -16.80 2.12
C ASN A 228 11.19 -17.25 3.33
N TRP A 229 10.58 -16.32 4.04
CA TRP A 229 9.64 -16.62 5.11
C TRP A 229 8.48 -17.47 4.56
N GLY A 230 8.31 -18.68 5.10
CA GLY A 230 7.19 -19.54 4.78
C GLY A 230 5.93 -18.98 5.43
N LEU A 231 4.84 -18.83 4.66
CA LEU A 231 3.52 -18.58 5.26
C LEU A 231 3.30 -19.63 6.36
N TYR A 232 2.92 -19.19 7.56
CA TYR A 232 2.68 -20.12 8.66
C TYR A 232 1.69 -21.18 8.24
N ASN A 233 1.97 -22.42 8.63
CA ASN A 233 0.96 -23.46 8.53
C ASN A 233 -0.24 -23.03 9.40
N ILE A 234 -1.40 -22.84 8.76
CA ILE A 234 -2.66 -22.41 9.40
C ILE A 234 -3.05 -23.35 10.56
N TYR A 235 -2.51 -24.58 10.57
CA TYR A 235 -2.73 -25.60 11.59
C TYR A 235 -1.64 -25.67 12.68
N ASN A 236 -0.63 -24.79 12.68
CA ASN A 236 0.41 -24.78 13.71
C ASN A 236 -0.01 -23.94 14.92
N PHE A 237 -0.58 -24.60 15.92
CA PHE A 237 -1.08 -23.99 17.16
C PHE A 237 -0.02 -23.77 18.26
N TYR A 238 1.24 -24.18 18.05
CA TYR A 238 2.25 -24.31 19.12
C TYR A 238 3.56 -23.53 18.88
N GLY A 239 3.52 -22.39 18.16
CA GLY A 239 4.70 -21.56 17.88
C GLY A 239 4.81 -20.27 18.71
N TYR A 240 6.03 -19.74 18.83
CA TYR A 240 6.37 -18.44 19.48
C TYR A 240 5.55 -17.24 18.94
N PHE A 241 4.91 -17.42 17.78
CA PHE A 241 4.10 -16.43 17.06
C PHE A 241 2.62 -16.81 16.90
N TRP A 242 2.08 -17.75 17.72
CA TRP A 242 0.63 -17.97 17.76
C TRP A 242 -0.06 -16.75 18.40
N HIS A 243 -0.29 -15.74 17.58
CA HIS A 243 -1.13 -14.59 17.89
C HIS A 243 -2.48 -14.84 17.23
N ARG A 244 -3.55 -15.00 18.02
CA ARG A 244 -4.92 -15.06 17.49
C ARG A 244 -5.11 -13.90 16.50
N GLY A 245 -5.37 -14.22 15.24
CA GLY A 245 -5.68 -13.23 14.22
C GLY A 245 -4.52 -12.58 13.47
N ARG A 246 -3.34 -13.20 13.46
CA ARG A 246 -2.23 -12.74 12.62
C ARG A 246 -2.14 -13.44 11.26
N HIS A 247 -2.69 -14.66 11.12
CA HIS A 247 -2.55 -15.47 9.90
C HIS A 247 -3.01 -14.76 8.63
N PHE A 248 -4.19 -14.12 8.68
CA PHE A 248 -4.72 -13.43 7.52
C PHE A 248 -3.95 -12.14 7.21
N VAL A 249 -3.56 -11.42 8.26
CA VAL A 249 -2.70 -10.24 8.13
C VAL A 249 -1.38 -10.60 7.45
N GLU A 250 -0.77 -11.72 7.80
CA GLU A 250 0.48 -12.16 7.18
C GLU A 250 0.32 -12.53 5.71
N ILE A 251 -0.83 -13.09 5.31
CA ILE A 251 -1.16 -13.26 3.89
C ILE A 251 -1.16 -11.88 3.23
N LEU A 252 -1.87 -10.90 3.80
CA LEU A 252 -1.96 -9.55 3.25
C LEU A 252 -0.60 -8.84 3.17
N ILE A 253 0.28 -9.05 4.15
CA ILE A 253 1.65 -8.50 4.14
C ILE A 253 2.50 -9.23 3.08
N ALA A 254 2.36 -10.55 2.94
CA ALA A 254 3.15 -11.32 1.97
C ALA A 254 2.78 -10.99 0.51
N LEU A 255 1.57 -10.45 0.25
CA LEU A 255 1.10 -10.11 -1.10
C LEU A 255 2.05 -9.17 -1.85
N SER A 256 2.84 -8.35 -1.14
CA SER A 256 3.78 -7.43 -1.77
C SER A 256 4.84 -8.14 -2.62
N MET A 257 5.36 -9.28 -2.17
CA MET A 257 6.24 -10.10 -3.01
C MET A 257 5.56 -11.35 -3.57
N ARG A 258 4.74 -12.03 -2.79
CA ARG A 258 4.27 -13.38 -3.13
C ARG A 258 2.74 -13.39 -3.21
N PRO A 259 2.15 -13.62 -4.40
CA PRO A 259 2.80 -13.90 -5.69
C PRO A 259 3.18 -12.64 -6.49
N PHE A 260 2.72 -11.45 -6.11
CA PHE A 260 2.66 -10.31 -7.04
C PHE A 260 4.02 -9.72 -7.41
N GLY A 261 4.91 -9.49 -6.45
CA GLY A 261 6.28 -9.08 -6.75
C GLY A 261 7.04 -10.11 -7.58
N ASN A 262 6.89 -11.41 -7.32
CA ASN A 262 7.47 -12.47 -8.14
C ASN A 262 6.92 -12.48 -9.57
N ILE A 263 5.64 -12.18 -9.76
CA ILE A 263 5.05 -12.00 -11.09
C ILE A 263 5.74 -10.83 -11.80
N LEU A 264 5.94 -9.68 -11.13
CA LEU A 264 6.65 -8.54 -11.69
C LEU A 264 8.11 -8.86 -12.03
N ILE A 265 8.81 -9.59 -11.15
CA ILE A 265 10.18 -10.06 -11.40
C ILE A 265 10.22 -10.99 -12.62
N SER A 266 9.21 -11.86 -12.77
CA SER A 266 9.11 -12.73 -13.94
C SER A 266 9.02 -11.93 -15.25
N PHE A 267 8.43 -10.73 -15.22
CA PHE A 267 8.39 -9.77 -16.33
C PHE A 267 9.69 -8.96 -16.52
N GLY A 268 10.74 -9.23 -15.74
CA GLY A 268 12.04 -8.57 -15.85
C GLY A 268 12.18 -7.30 -15.02
N ILE A 269 11.22 -7.00 -14.14
CA ILE A 269 11.33 -5.89 -13.19
C ILE A 269 12.32 -6.28 -12.09
N GLU A 270 13.21 -5.36 -11.73
CA GLU A 270 14.17 -5.60 -10.63
C GLU A 270 13.42 -5.85 -9.29
N PRO A 271 13.88 -6.80 -8.46
CA PRO A 271 13.25 -7.12 -7.18
C PRO A 271 12.88 -5.92 -6.28
N PHE A 272 13.76 -4.94 -6.09
CA PHE A 272 13.44 -3.74 -5.30
C PHE A 272 12.25 -2.96 -5.89
N TYR A 273 12.26 -2.70 -7.20
CA TYR A 273 11.14 -2.03 -7.87
C TYR A 273 9.86 -2.85 -7.85
N ALA A 274 9.96 -4.18 -8.00
CA ALA A 274 8.81 -5.07 -7.93
C ALA A 274 8.12 -5.01 -6.57
N LEU A 275 8.90 -5.02 -5.47
CA LEU A 275 8.37 -4.85 -4.12
C LEU A 275 7.67 -3.49 -3.96
N LYS A 276 8.33 -2.40 -4.35
CA LYS A 276 7.79 -1.02 -4.21
C LYS A 276 6.51 -0.82 -5.01
N ILE A 277 6.46 -1.30 -6.25
CA ILE A 277 5.25 -1.24 -7.10
C ILE A 277 4.12 -2.03 -6.46
N SER A 278 4.38 -3.25 -6.02
CA SER A 278 3.37 -4.11 -5.41
C SER A 278 2.83 -3.53 -4.10
N ASN A 279 3.72 -3.05 -3.22
CA ASN A 279 3.37 -2.30 -2.01
C ASN A 279 2.42 -1.14 -2.34
N ALA A 280 2.82 -0.25 -3.26
CA ALA A 280 2.02 0.91 -3.62
C ALA A 280 0.62 0.54 -4.15
N VAL A 281 0.52 -0.48 -5.01
CA VAL A 281 -0.76 -0.95 -5.57
C VAL A 281 -1.67 -1.49 -4.48
N PHE A 282 -1.17 -2.33 -3.58
CA PHE A 282 -2.01 -2.89 -2.54
C PHE A 282 -2.37 -1.88 -1.46
N ILE A 283 -1.48 -0.94 -1.13
CA ILE A 283 -1.80 0.19 -0.24
C ILE A 283 -3.00 0.95 -0.79
N LEU A 284 -3.00 1.25 -2.09
CA LEU A 284 -4.14 1.85 -2.76
C LEU A 284 -5.42 1.02 -2.60
N ILE A 285 -5.34 -0.30 -2.86
CA ILE A 285 -6.47 -1.22 -2.68
C ILE A 285 -6.99 -1.17 -1.24
N TYR A 286 -6.11 -1.15 -0.24
CA TYR A 286 -6.48 -1.14 1.17
C TYR A 286 -7.19 0.16 1.57
N TYR A 287 -6.72 1.32 1.09
CA TYR A 287 -7.44 2.59 1.27
C TYR A 287 -8.83 2.56 0.64
N TYR A 288 -8.96 2.08 -0.60
CA TYR A 288 -10.28 1.93 -1.21
C TYR A 288 -11.18 0.99 -0.42
N LEU A 289 -10.64 -0.14 0.05
CA LEU A 289 -11.39 -1.14 0.78
C LEU A 289 -11.98 -0.59 2.07
N ILE A 290 -11.15 0.07 2.90
CA ILE A 290 -11.64 0.65 4.16
C ILE A 290 -12.64 1.77 3.87
N SER A 291 -12.36 2.67 2.92
CA SER A 291 -13.23 3.82 2.66
C SER A 291 -14.55 3.40 2.05
N ILE A 292 -14.58 2.40 1.16
CA ILE A 292 -15.83 1.83 0.64
C ILE A 292 -16.64 1.21 1.78
N SER A 293 -15.99 0.41 2.63
CA SER A 293 -16.67 -0.29 3.72
C SER A 293 -17.29 0.69 4.71
N VAL A 294 -16.53 1.71 5.13
CA VAL A 294 -17.01 2.79 6.00
C VAL A 294 -18.09 3.64 5.33
N SER A 295 -17.94 3.95 4.05
CA SER A 295 -18.93 4.73 3.30
C SER A 295 -20.26 4.00 3.19
N LEU A 296 -20.23 2.70 2.91
CA LEU A 296 -21.43 1.86 2.86
C LEU A 296 -22.09 1.78 4.24
N PHE A 297 -21.30 1.68 5.32
CA PHE A 297 -21.80 1.72 6.69
C PHE A 297 -22.60 3.00 6.96
N ILE A 298 -22.01 4.17 6.70
CA ILE A 298 -22.71 5.47 6.87
C ILE A 298 -23.89 5.59 5.92
N TRP A 299 -23.75 5.18 4.67
CA TRP A 299 -24.81 5.27 3.66
C TRP A 299 -26.04 4.45 4.04
N ILE A 300 -25.85 3.25 4.59
CA ILE A 300 -26.93 2.41 5.15
C ILE A 300 -27.64 3.14 6.28
N LEU A 301 -26.89 3.72 7.23
CA LEU A 301 -27.43 4.47 8.37
C LEU A 301 -28.07 5.82 8.00
N ASN A 302 -27.66 6.39 6.87
CA ASN A 302 -28.16 7.66 6.34
C ASN A 302 -29.26 7.46 5.28
N ASN A 303 -30.05 6.39 5.39
CA ASN A 303 -31.18 6.11 4.49
C ASN A 303 -30.82 6.13 3.00
N LYS A 304 -29.62 5.64 2.67
CA LYS A 304 -29.08 5.55 1.30
C LYS A 304 -28.87 6.89 0.60
N ARG A 305 -28.62 7.97 1.34
CA ARG A 305 -28.37 9.31 0.80
C ARG A 305 -26.90 9.70 0.83
N ASN A 306 -26.51 10.61 -0.07
CA ASN A 306 -25.23 11.33 -0.06
C ASN A 306 -23.95 10.48 -0.16
N TYR A 307 -24.01 9.31 -0.81
CA TYR A 307 -22.87 8.37 -0.89
C TYR A 307 -21.55 9.01 -1.36
N LYS A 308 -21.56 9.84 -2.41
CA LYS A 308 -20.32 10.47 -2.93
C LYS A 308 -19.64 11.37 -1.89
N LEU A 309 -20.44 12.16 -1.18
CA LEU A 309 -19.95 13.07 -0.15
C LEU A 309 -19.39 12.28 1.04
N THR A 310 -20.11 11.23 1.44
CA THR A 310 -19.65 10.27 2.45
C THR A 310 -18.33 9.61 2.04
N TRP A 311 -18.22 9.17 0.79
CA TRP A 311 -17.01 8.54 0.29
C TRP A 311 -15.83 9.50 0.28
N LEU A 312 -16.01 10.71 -0.24
CA LEU A 312 -14.97 11.73 -0.28
C LEU A 312 -14.46 12.08 1.13
N THR A 313 -15.37 12.33 2.07
CA THR A 313 -15.01 12.69 3.45
C THR A 313 -14.34 11.56 4.21
N THR A 314 -14.82 10.33 4.07
CA THR A 314 -14.22 9.16 4.74
C THR A 314 -12.88 8.77 4.13
N PHE A 315 -12.70 8.91 2.82
CA PHE A 315 -11.43 8.64 2.16
C PHE A 315 -10.35 9.64 2.61
N LEU A 316 -10.67 10.94 2.60
CA LEU A 316 -9.77 11.99 3.11
C LEU A 316 -9.40 11.76 4.57
N PHE A 317 -10.39 11.50 5.42
CA PHE A 317 -10.12 11.28 6.84
C PHE A 317 -9.23 10.05 7.07
N THR A 318 -9.45 8.98 6.30
CA THR A 318 -8.59 7.78 6.34
C THR A 318 -7.15 8.14 5.97
N LEU A 319 -6.93 8.95 4.93
CA LEU A 319 -5.59 9.38 4.55
C LEU A 319 -4.93 10.22 5.64
N CYS A 320 -5.64 11.20 6.22
CA CYS A 320 -5.13 12.01 7.33
C CYS A 320 -4.71 11.16 8.53
N LEU A 321 -5.54 10.21 8.94
CA LEU A 321 -5.25 9.34 10.08
C LEU A 321 -3.97 8.53 9.89
N THR A 322 -3.66 8.15 8.65
CA THR A 322 -2.44 7.40 8.31
C THR A 322 -1.23 8.28 8.05
N GLY A 323 -1.42 9.59 7.86
CA GLY A 323 -0.38 10.54 7.45
C GLY A 323 0.34 10.14 6.16
N LEU A 324 -0.34 9.41 5.25
CA LEU A 324 0.25 8.79 4.05
C LEU A 324 1.48 7.90 4.34
N LYS A 325 1.73 7.50 5.58
CA LYS A 325 2.93 6.76 5.97
C LYS A 325 2.89 5.35 5.39
N GLY A 326 3.75 5.10 4.40
CA GLY A 326 3.83 3.86 3.64
C GLY A 326 4.52 2.68 4.33
N ASN A 327 4.33 2.50 5.65
CA ASN A 327 4.71 1.24 6.26
C ASN A 327 3.69 0.18 5.81
N TRP A 328 4.08 -0.57 4.79
CA TRP A 328 3.29 -1.62 4.17
C TRP A 328 2.71 -2.59 5.20
N THR A 329 3.55 -3.07 6.11
CA THR A 329 3.17 -4.03 7.14
C THR A 329 2.07 -3.46 8.03
N PHE A 330 2.20 -2.21 8.46
CA PHE A 330 1.17 -1.53 9.23
C PHE A 330 -0.14 -1.37 8.45
N LEU A 331 -0.09 -0.93 7.19
CA LEU A 331 -1.30 -0.70 6.39
C LEU A 331 -2.03 -2.02 6.10
N ALA A 332 -1.29 -3.09 5.75
CA ALA A 332 -1.85 -4.43 5.59
C ALA A 332 -2.44 -4.96 6.92
N ALA A 333 -1.74 -4.73 8.03
CA ALA A 333 -2.14 -5.22 9.35
C ALA A 333 -3.39 -4.54 9.91
N TYR A 334 -3.50 -3.22 9.79
CA TYR A 334 -4.51 -2.44 10.50
C TYR A 334 -5.60 -1.90 9.57
N ILE A 335 -5.27 -1.48 8.34
CA ILE A 335 -6.26 -0.89 7.42
C ILE A 335 -6.96 -1.96 6.61
N ALA A 336 -6.19 -2.85 6.00
CA ALA A 336 -6.77 -3.88 5.15
C ALA A 336 -7.64 -4.84 5.97
N SER A 337 -7.14 -5.28 7.13
CA SER A 337 -7.90 -6.13 8.05
C SER A 337 -9.17 -5.43 8.56
N ALA A 338 -9.11 -4.15 8.91
CA ALA A 338 -10.28 -3.37 9.32
C ALA A 338 -11.30 -3.20 8.18
N GLY A 339 -10.84 -2.96 6.95
CA GLY A 339 -11.70 -2.86 5.78
C GLY A 339 -12.48 -4.15 5.54
N ILE A 340 -11.78 -5.29 5.57
CA ILE A 340 -12.39 -6.62 5.39
C ILE A 340 -13.33 -6.96 6.53
N ALA A 341 -12.91 -6.65 7.76
CA ALA A 341 -13.74 -6.80 8.94
C ALA A 341 -15.07 -6.07 8.76
N LEU A 342 -15.05 -4.79 8.36
CA LEU A 342 -16.25 -3.97 8.15
C LEU A 342 -17.18 -4.51 7.06
N LEU A 343 -16.67 -5.21 6.04
CA LEU A 343 -17.52 -5.81 5.01
C LEU A 343 -18.49 -6.86 5.56
N ILE A 344 -18.14 -7.56 6.65
CA ILE A 344 -18.99 -8.59 7.29
C ILE A 344 -20.17 -7.94 8.00
N TRP A 345 -19.98 -6.70 8.45
CA TRP A 345 -21.02 -5.91 9.10
C TRP A 345 -22.08 -5.48 8.11
N LEU A 346 -21.73 -5.20 6.86
CA LEU A 346 -22.65 -4.55 5.93
C LEU A 346 -23.94 -5.35 5.71
N PRO A 347 -23.91 -6.68 5.44
CA PRO A 347 -25.14 -7.44 5.28
C PRO A 347 -25.99 -7.48 6.54
N MET A 348 -25.34 -7.63 7.70
CA MET A 348 -26.03 -7.72 8.98
C MET A 348 -26.62 -6.37 9.41
N LEU A 349 -25.89 -5.27 9.21
CA LEU A 349 -26.32 -3.90 9.42
C LEU A 349 -27.49 -3.54 8.50
N TYR A 350 -27.40 -3.95 7.23
CA TYR A 350 -28.47 -3.73 6.26
C TYR A 350 -29.75 -4.44 6.68
N TYR A 351 -29.64 -5.70 7.11
CA TYR A 351 -30.76 -6.45 7.66
C TYR A 351 -31.32 -5.79 8.92
N PHE A 352 -30.47 -5.35 9.86
CA PHE A 352 -30.90 -4.67 11.07
C PHE A 352 -31.73 -3.39 10.79
N ILE A 353 -31.27 -2.57 9.85
CA ILE A 353 -31.93 -1.31 9.51
C ILE A 353 -33.20 -1.53 8.69
N TYR A 354 -33.15 -2.37 7.66
CA TYR A 354 -34.20 -2.48 6.65
C TYR A 354 -35.04 -3.76 6.72
N GLU A 355 -34.69 -4.71 7.59
CA GLU A 355 -35.36 -6.02 7.73
C GLU A 355 -35.41 -6.80 6.41
N LYS A 356 -34.35 -6.65 5.61
CA LYS A 356 -34.18 -7.27 4.30
C LYS A 356 -32.83 -7.92 4.21
N GLU A 357 -32.78 -9.16 3.75
CA GLU A 357 -31.51 -9.84 3.48
C GLU A 357 -30.72 -9.05 2.44
N PHE A 358 -29.44 -8.80 2.73
CA PHE A 358 -28.52 -8.25 1.76
C PHE A 358 -27.80 -9.40 1.07
N ILE A 359 -28.14 -9.65 -0.20
CA ILE A 359 -27.55 -10.74 -0.97
C ILE A 359 -26.65 -10.14 -2.04
N LEU A 360 -25.35 -10.47 -2.01
CA LEU A 360 -24.35 -9.94 -2.97
C LEU A 360 -24.54 -10.49 -4.40
N GLY A 361 -25.28 -11.58 -4.58
CA GLY A 361 -25.51 -12.18 -5.90
C GLY A 361 -26.74 -13.09 -5.92
N ARG A 362 -27.19 -13.47 -7.13
CA ARG A 362 -28.38 -14.34 -7.28
C ARG A 362 -28.18 -15.75 -6.71
N ASN A 363 -26.94 -16.22 -6.68
CA ASN A 363 -26.60 -17.54 -6.14
C ASN A 363 -26.39 -17.44 -4.61
N LYS A 364 -27.39 -17.92 -3.86
CA LYS A 364 -27.36 -17.94 -2.39
C LYS A 364 -26.21 -18.79 -1.84
N ILE A 365 -25.89 -19.92 -2.47
CA ILE A 365 -24.81 -20.81 -2.02
C ILE A 365 -23.48 -20.07 -2.08
N LEU A 366 -23.16 -19.48 -3.23
CA LEU A 366 -21.94 -18.68 -3.40
C LEU A 366 -21.88 -17.52 -2.41
N TYR A 367 -23.01 -16.84 -2.17
CA TYR A 367 -23.11 -15.78 -1.17
C TYR A 367 -22.76 -16.27 0.23
N TYR A 368 -23.39 -17.35 0.70
CA TYR A 368 -23.12 -17.88 2.04
C TYR A 368 -21.68 -18.41 2.15
N SER A 369 -21.14 -19.03 1.11
CA SER A 369 -19.73 -19.43 1.07
C SER A 369 -18.80 -18.21 1.25
N ILE A 370 -19.00 -17.14 0.46
CA ILE A 370 -18.21 -15.90 0.60
C ILE A 370 -18.37 -15.31 2.00
N PHE A 371 -19.59 -15.29 2.52
CA PHE A 371 -19.87 -14.74 3.85
C PHE A 371 -19.18 -15.54 4.96
N THR A 372 -19.15 -16.87 4.87
CA THR A 372 -18.38 -17.73 5.80
C THR A 372 -16.89 -17.44 5.74
N TYR A 373 -16.32 -17.26 4.55
CA TYR A 373 -14.92 -16.85 4.41
C TYR A 373 -14.64 -15.47 5.01
N LEU A 374 -15.53 -14.51 4.77
CA LEU A 374 -15.41 -13.20 5.37
C LEU A 374 -15.48 -13.29 6.91
N ILE A 375 -16.45 -14.01 7.48
CA ILE A 375 -16.56 -14.24 8.94
C ILE A 375 -15.25 -14.80 9.49
N TYR A 376 -14.68 -15.83 8.84
CA TYR A 376 -13.37 -16.35 9.21
C TYR A 376 -12.30 -15.23 9.23
N PHE A 377 -12.23 -14.39 8.19
CA PHE A 377 -11.28 -13.28 8.18
C PHE A 377 -11.49 -12.26 9.32
N ALA A 378 -12.73 -11.94 9.69
CA ALA A 378 -12.99 -11.08 10.86
C ALA A 378 -12.57 -11.69 12.19
N THR A 379 -12.65 -13.01 12.34
CA THR A 379 -12.23 -13.67 13.59
C THR A 379 -10.71 -13.71 13.75
N PHE A 380 -9.97 -13.42 12.68
CA PHE A 380 -8.51 -13.47 12.62
C PHE A 380 -7.89 -12.11 12.26
N THR A 381 -8.32 -11.02 12.90
CA THR A 381 -7.69 -9.69 12.78
C THR A 381 -6.89 -9.30 14.04
N ILE A 382 -6.03 -8.28 13.93
CA ILE A 382 -5.13 -7.81 15.00
C ILE A 382 -5.89 -7.10 16.14
N GLU A 383 -5.29 -7.07 17.34
CA GLU A 383 -5.90 -6.67 18.62
C GLU A 383 -6.86 -5.44 18.59
N PRO A 384 -6.54 -4.28 17.99
CA PRO A 384 -7.49 -3.15 18.00
C PRO A 384 -8.72 -3.40 17.14
N THR A 385 -8.51 -4.07 16.00
CA THR A 385 -9.59 -4.41 15.08
C THR A 385 -10.49 -5.52 15.62
N SER A 386 -9.94 -6.48 16.38
CA SER A 386 -10.72 -7.58 16.96
C SER A 386 -11.67 -7.11 18.07
N LEU A 387 -11.27 -6.11 18.88
CA LEU A 387 -12.19 -5.44 19.83
C LEU A 387 -13.39 -4.85 19.09
N THR A 388 -13.12 -4.11 18.01
CA THR A 388 -14.16 -3.47 17.20
C THR A 388 -15.13 -4.51 16.64
N ILE A 389 -14.60 -5.59 16.06
CA ILE A 389 -15.39 -6.68 15.48
C ILE A 389 -16.21 -7.41 16.54
N SER A 390 -15.58 -7.79 17.65
CA SER A 390 -16.26 -8.53 18.72
C SER A 390 -17.35 -7.69 19.37
N GLY A 391 -17.03 -6.45 19.73
CA GLY A 391 -17.97 -5.51 20.34
C GLY A 391 -19.20 -5.30 19.45
N LEU A 392 -19.00 -5.02 18.16
CA LEU A 392 -20.10 -4.87 17.23
C LEU A 392 -20.86 -6.21 16.97
N SER A 393 -20.22 -7.38 17.06
CA SER A 393 -20.84 -8.73 16.82
C SER A 393 -21.82 -9.14 17.87
N LEU A 394 -21.48 -8.86 19.11
CA LEU A 394 -22.40 -9.05 20.22
C LEU A 394 -23.68 -8.22 20.03
N PHE A 395 -23.59 -7.06 19.38
CA PHE A 395 -24.72 -6.18 19.08
C PHE A 395 -25.73 -6.79 18.07
N ILE A 396 -25.29 -7.50 17.03
CA ILE A 396 -26.21 -8.17 16.07
C ILE A 396 -26.82 -9.44 16.63
N LEU A 397 -26.04 -10.21 17.40
CA LEU A 397 -26.51 -11.44 18.04
C LEU A 397 -27.63 -11.13 19.03
N ILE A 398 -27.48 -10.04 19.79
CA ILE A 398 -28.52 -9.49 20.66
C ILE A 398 -29.76 -9.06 19.86
N TYR A 399 -29.61 -8.52 18.65
CA TYR A 399 -30.75 -8.17 17.80
C TYR A 399 -31.53 -9.38 17.26
N TYR A 400 -30.86 -10.48 16.89
CA TYR A 400 -31.56 -11.68 16.43
C TYR A 400 -32.45 -12.29 17.51
N ILE A 401 -32.01 -12.26 18.78
CA ILE A 401 -32.83 -12.64 19.94
C ILE A 401 -34.06 -11.70 20.10
N ASN A 402 -34.00 -10.49 19.53
CA ASN A 402 -34.98 -9.42 19.70
C ASN A 402 -36.04 -9.30 18.58
N ILE A 403 -35.78 -9.80 17.36
CA ILE A 403 -36.78 -9.79 16.27
C ILE A 403 -38.05 -10.54 16.69
N ASP A 404 -37.89 -11.71 17.31
CA ASP A 404 -39.00 -12.52 17.81
C ASP A 404 -39.85 -11.80 18.87
N LYS A 405 -39.29 -10.77 19.55
CA LYS A 405 -39.95 -10.07 20.67
C LYS A 405 -40.47 -8.66 20.33
N LYS A 406 -40.27 -8.17 19.09
CA LYS A 406 -40.70 -6.84 18.60
C LYS A 406 -40.42 -5.71 19.61
N ILE A 407 -39.15 -5.58 20.02
CA ILE A 407 -38.71 -4.67 21.09
C ILE A 407 -38.32 -3.28 20.58
N PHE A 408 -37.82 -3.16 19.35
CA PHE A 408 -37.45 -1.88 18.75
C PHE A 408 -38.69 -1.13 18.23
N ALA A 409 -38.58 0.20 18.15
CA ALA A 409 -39.69 1.16 18.14
C ALA A 409 -40.54 1.19 16.85
N GLU A 410 -41.21 0.09 16.53
CA GLU A 410 -42.45 0.11 15.73
C GLU A 410 -43.70 -0.18 16.57
N ASN A 411 -43.58 -0.47 17.86
CA ASN A 411 -44.75 -0.71 18.71
C ASN A 411 -45.06 0.45 19.66
N HIS A 412 -46.31 0.90 19.60
CA HIS A 412 -46.99 1.97 20.35
C HIS A 412 -46.91 1.91 21.89
N SER A 413 -46.05 1.10 22.51
CA SER A 413 -45.97 1.01 23.98
C SER A 413 -45.12 2.13 24.59
N SER A 414 -45.63 2.77 25.64
CA SER A 414 -45.08 3.93 26.36
C SER A 414 -44.01 3.59 27.43
N LYS A 415 -43.54 2.33 27.49
CA LYS A 415 -42.52 1.91 28.48
C LYS A 415 -41.27 1.38 27.76
N PRO A 416 -40.04 1.67 28.25
CA PRO A 416 -38.87 0.94 27.81
C PRO A 416 -39.07 -0.47 28.34
N LYS A 417 -39.21 -1.45 27.46
CA LYS A 417 -39.21 -2.85 27.89
C LYS A 417 -37.90 -3.08 28.67
N LYS A 418 -37.96 -3.54 29.94
CA LYS A 418 -36.78 -3.84 30.80
C LYS A 418 -35.66 -4.56 30.05
N TYR A 419 -36.04 -5.35 29.04
CA TYR A 419 -35.19 -6.01 28.06
C TYR A 419 -34.19 -5.09 27.34
N ILE A 420 -34.55 -3.87 26.91
CA ILE A 420 -33.61 -2.94 26.24
C ILE A 420 -32.46 -2.54 27.17
N ILE A 421 -32.77 -2.26 28.44
CA ILE A 421 -31.77 -1.94 29.47
C ILE A 421 -30.86 -3.15 29.72
N PHE A 422 -31.45 -4.33 29.87
CA PHE A 422 -30.70 -5.58 30.01
C PHE A 422 -29.72 -5.80 28.84
N PHE A 423 -30.15 -5.54 27.60
CA PHE A 423 -29.29 -5.70 26.42
C PHE A 423 -28.21 -4.62 26.29
N LEU A 424 -28.49 -3.38 26.67
CA LEU A 424 -27.47 -2.33 26.79
C LEU A 424 -26.39 -2.73 27.81
N ILE A 425 -26.81 -3.22 28.98
CA ILE A 425 -25.88 -3.69 30.03
C ILE A 425 -25.07 -4.90 29.53
N LEU A 426 -25.74 -5.88 28.90
CA LEU A 426 -25.07 -7.05 28.34
C LEU A 426 -24.03 -6.65 27.30
N PHE A 427 -24.38 -5.73 26.38
CA PHE A 427 -23.45 -5.20 25.39
C PHE A 427 -22.21 -4.55 26.04
N ILE A 428 -22.41 -3.70 27.07
CA ILE A 428 -21.31 -3.08 27.81
C ILE A 428 -20.41 -4.15 28.41
N ILE A 429 -20.99 -5.12 29.14
CA ILE A 429 -20.23 -6.20 29.79
C ILE A 429 -19.46 -7.03 28.75
N SER A 430 -20.12 -7.47 27.69
CA SER A 430 -19.49 -8.32 26.67
C SER A 430 -18.40 -7.59 25.89
N THR A 431 -18.55 -6.28 25.63
CA THR A 431 -17.51 -5.46 24.99
C THR A 431 -16.29 -5.30 25.90
N VAL A 432 -16.50 -5.09 27.20
CA VAL A 432 -15.41 -5.05 28.19
C VAL A 432 -14.70 -6.41 28.27
N ILE A 433 -15.44 -7.52 28.27
CA ILE A 433 -14.84 -8.87 28.22
C ILE A 433 -14.01 -9.06 26.95
N ALA A 434 -14.52 -8.64 25.78
CA ALA A 434 -13.79 -8.73 24.52
C ALA A 434 -12.46 -7.94 24.57
N PHE A 435 -12.49 -6.75 25.17
CA PHE A 435 -11.28 -5.96 25.40
C PHE A 435 -10.30 -6.67 26.34
N LEU A 436 -10.76 -7.21 27.48
CA LEU A 436 -9.91 -7.95 28.41
C LEU A 436 -9.27 -9.18 27.76
N LEU A 437 -10.02 -9.92 26.94
CA LEU A 437 -9.47 -11.07 26.19
C LEU A 437 -8.40 -10.64 25.18
N THR A 438 -8.56 -9.44 24.61
CA THR A 438 -7.56 -8.83 23.72
C THR A 438 -6.29 -8.46 24.49
N LEU A 439 -6.42 -7.96 25.72
CA LEU A 439 -5.29 -7.66 26.60
C LEU A 439 -4.52 -8.92 27.04
N PHE A 440 -5.22 -10.00 27.38
CA PHE A 440 -4.59 -11.23 27.88
C PHE A 440 -4.05 -12.16 26.80
N SER A 441 -4.03 -11.75 25.53
CA SER A 441 -3.52 -12.56 24.44
C SER A 441 -2.55 -11.78 23.55
N GLY A 442 -1.69 -12.52 22.85
CA GLY A 442 -0.83 -11.98 21.80
C GLY A 442 0.04 -10.78 22.23
N ARG A 443 0.02 -9.71 21.42
CA ARG A 443 0.76 -8.46 21.69
C ARG A 443 0.18 -7.71 22.89
N GLY A 444 -1.09 -7.90 23.26
CA GLY A 444 -1.64 -7.34 24.50
C GLY A 444 -0.82 -7.78 25.70
N GLN A 445 -0.48 -9.07 25.78
CA GLN A 445 0.37 -9.61 26.84
C GLN A 445 1.80 -9.10 26.76
N THR A 446 2.37 -8.97 25.55
CA THR A 446 3.70 -8.38 25.35
C THR A 446 3.73 -6.92 25.82
N GLN A 447 2.70 -6.14 25.49
CA GLN A 447 2.61 -4.73 25.89
C GLN A 447 2.38 -4.56 27.38
N ILE A 448 1.59 -5.44 28.01
CA ILE A 448 1.46 -5.43 29.47
C ILE A 448 2.84 -5.59 30.12
N LYS A 449 3.66 -6.56 29.68
CA LYS A 449 5.04 -6.74 30.16
C LYS A 449 5.93 -5.52 29.97
N VAL A 450 5.77 -4.79 28.87
CA VAL A 450 6.52 -3.54 28.59
C VAL A 450 6.07 -2.40 29.53
N VAL A 451 4.82 -2.44 29.96
CA VAL A 451 4.16 -1.36 30.71
C VAL A 451 4.17 -1.61 32.23
N ASP A 452 4.64 -2.78 32.69
CA ASP A 452 4.69 -3.21 34.10
C ASP A 452 5.25 -2.15 35.07
N ASN A 453 6.12 -1.25 34.61
CA ASN A 453 6.72 -0.18 35.41
C ASN A 453 5.99 1.18 35.34
N SER A 454 4.78 1.25 34.79
CA SER A 454 4.04 2.51 34.61
C SER A 454 2.56 2.40 34.93
N SER A 455 2.02 3.43 35.59
CA SER A 455 0.60 3.50 35.91
C SER A 455 -0.25 3.64 34.63
N PRO A 456 -1.32 2.83 34.48
CA PRO A 456 -2.27 2.94 33.36
C PRO A 456 -2.81 4.36 33.15
N ILE A 457 -3.06 5.10 34.23
CA ILE A 457 -3.57 6.48 34.17
C ILE A 457 -2.51 7.42 33.57
N ASN A 458 -1.26 7.31 34.00
CA ASN A 458 -0.17 8.12 33.43
C ASN A 458 0.02 7.82 31.94
N ASN A 459 -0.14 6.56 31.52
CA ASN A 459 -0.05 6.17 30.12
C ASN A 459 -1.17 6.81 29.28
N ILE A 460 -2.40 6.81 29.81
CA ILE A 460 -3.52 7.52 29.17
C ILE A 460 -3.21 9.02 29.08
N ILE A 461 -2.75 9.66 30.15
CA ILE A 461 -2.42 11.10 30.14
C ILE A 461 -1.36 11.41 29.08
N ASN A 462 -0.31 10.59 29.00
CA ASN A 462 0.76 10.75 28.02
C ASN A 462 0.24 10.56 26.59
N ALA A 463 -0.55 9.51 26.33
CA ALA A 463 -1.16 9.29 25.02
C ALA A 463 -2.06 10.47 24.61
N PHE A 464 -2.83 11.02 25.55
CA PHE A 464 -3.66 12.20 25.30
C PHE A 464 -2.83 13.47 25.08
N ALA A 465 -1.64 13.59 25.67
CA ALA A 465 -0.73 14.69 25.35
C ALA A 465 -0.30 14.63 23.87
N ASP A 466 0.02 13.43 23.39
CA ASP A 466 0.50 13.16 22.02
C ASP A 466 -0.59 13.27 20.94
N PHE A 467 -1.87 13.14 21.30
CA PHE A 467 -2.97 13.29 20.34
C PHE A 467 -3.03 14.71 19.76
N GLY A 468 -3.29 14.79 18.45
CA GLY A 468 -3.55 16.06 17.79
C GLY A 468 -4.86 16.71 18.26
N ILE A 469 -5.03 17.97 17.88
CA ILE A 469 -6.20 18.78 18.29
C ILE A 469 -7.50 18.16 17.76
N PHE A 470 -7.47 17.60 16.54
CA PHE A 470 -8.66 17.01 15.93
C PHE A 470 -9.08 15.71 16.61
N GLU A 471 -8.12 14.85 16.98
CA GLU A 471 -8.34 13.62 17.74
C GLU A 471 -8.95 13.93 19.11
N LYS A 472 -8.40 14.93 19.81
CA LYS A 472 -8.95 15.43 21.08
C LYS A 472 -10.39 15.92 20.92
N PHE A 473 -10.68 16.66 19.84
CA PHE A 473 -12.04 17.10 19.52
C PHE A 473 -12.98 15.91 19.27
N LEU A 474 -12.56 14.89 18.53
CA LEU A 474 -13.35 13.68 18.29
C LEU A 474 -13.69 12.97 19.60
N ILE A 475 -12.72 12.80 20.51
CA ILE A 475 -12.94 12.17 21.81
C ILE A 475 -13.95 12.99 22.63
N LEU A 476 -13.79 14.31 22.68
CA LEU A 476 -14.71 15.20 23.39
C LEU A 476 -16.14 15.10 22.81
N PHE A 477 -16.26 15.15 21.49
CA PHE A 477 -17.53 14.95 20.79
C PHE A 477 -18.17 13.60 21.14
N ALA A 478 -17.40 12.51 21.12
CA ALA A 478 -17.90 11.17 21.43
C ALA A 478 -18.45 11.09 22.85
N VAL A 479 -17.72 11.62 23.83
CA VAL A 479 -18.16 11.66 25.24
C VAL A 479 -19.46 12.46 25.39
N ILE A 480 -19.51 13.67 24.85
CA ILE A 480 -20.70 14.54 24.90
C ILE A 480 -21.90 13.86 24.24
N TYR A 481 -21.69 13.22 23.09
CA TYR A 481 -22.78 12.58 22.36
C TYR A 481 -23.29 11.32 23.05
N ILE A 482 -22.42 10.51 23.67
CA ILE A 482 -22.86 9.40 24.54
C ILE A 482 -23.73 9.92 25.68
N ILE A 483 -23.31 10.98 26.38
CA ILE A 483 -24.09 11.58 27.47
C ILE A 483 -25.46 12.02 26.93
N PHE A 484 -25.50 12.71 25.79
CA PHE A 484 -26.74 13.11 25.13
C PHE A 484 -27.65 11.90 24.81
N LEU A 485 -27.11 10.81 24.27
CA LEU A 485 -27.87 9.59 23.97
C LEU A 485 -28.43 8.93 25.24
N ILE A 486 -27.63 8.87 26.31
CA ILE A 486 -28.06 8.35 27.62
C ILE A 486 -29.19 9.23 28.19
N SER A 487 -29.03 10.55 28.20
CA SER A 487 -30.07 11.48 28.67
C SER A 487 -31.36 11.37 27.85
N LYS A 488 -31.23 11.28 26.52
CA LYS A 488 -32.35 11.06 25.60
C LYS A 488 -33.07 9.74 25.92
N PHE A 489 -32.32 8.67 26.17
CA PHE A 489 -32.86 7.37 26.55
C PHE A 489 -33.60 7.41 27.89
N ILE A 490 -33.00 8.02 28.93
CA ILE A 490 -33.61 8.15 30.27
C ILE A 490 -34.93 8.93 30.16
N LYS A 491 -34.94 10.05 29.41
CA LYS A 491 -36.12 10.92 29.26
C LYS A 491 -37.22 10.27 28.44
N LEU A 492 -36.89 9.77 27.24
CA LEU A 492 -37.88 9.25 26.28
C LEU A 492 -38.27 7.80 26.55
N LYS A 493 -37.49 7.08 27.36
CA LYS A 493 -37.72 5.68 27.67
C LYS A 493 -37.84 4.79 26.42
N LYS A 494 -37.21 5.23 25.33
CA LYS A 494 -37.18 4.59 24.00
C LYS A 494 -35.83 4.89 23.36
N ILE A 495 -35.34 3.95 22.55
CA ILE A 495 -34.12 4.13 21.74
C ILE A 495 -34.44 3.75 20.30
N SER A 496 -34.04 4.59 19.34
CA SER A 496 -34.16 4.26 17.93
C SER A 496 -33.06 3.29 17.50
N LYS A 497 -33.28 2.53 16.41
CA LYS A 497 -32.27 1.64 15.82
C LYS A 497 -30.94 2.37 15.58
N ILE A 498 -31.00 3.61 15.08
CA ILE A 498 -29.80 4.39 14.75
C ILE A 498 -29.13 4.95 16.01
N ASP A 499 -29.89 5.47 16.98
CA ASP A 499 -29.33 5.97 18.25
C ASP A 499 -28.58 4.85 18.99
N TYR A 500 -29.11 3.63 18.95
CA TYR A 500 -28.46 2.46 19.55
C TYR A 500 -27.14 2.10 18.85
N ILE A 501 -27.11 2.12 17.51
CA ILE A 501 -25.86 1.91 16.76
C ILE A 501 -24.84 3.00 17.07
N CYS A 502 -25.25 4.27 17.08
CA CYS A 502 -24.34 5.37 17.42
C CYS A 502 -23.75 5.19 18.81
N PHE A 503 -24.57 4.81 19.80
CA PHE A 503 -24.09 4.51 21.15
C PHE A 503 -23.06 3.37 21.13
N SER A 504 -23.38 2.24 20.48
CA SER A 504 -22.50 1.08 20.42
C SER A 504 -21.16 1.39 19.75
N VAL A 505 -21.19 2.09 18.62
CA VAL A 505 -19.99 2.50 17.88
C VAL A 505 -19.10 3.41 18.72
N LEU A 506 -19.68 4.44 19.35
CA LEU A 506 -18.92 5.37 20.20
C LEU A 506 -18.38 4.69 21.46
N PHE A 507 -19.15 3.80 22.09
CA PHE A 507 -18.72 3.10 23.28
C PHE A 507 -17.52 2.18 22.99
N VAL A 508 -17.59 1.38 21.92
CA VAL A 508 -16.50 0.52 21.46
C VAL A 508 -15.25 1.35 21.16
N ALA A 509 -15.42 2.45 20.43
CA ALA A 509 -14.32 3.32 20.05
C ALA A 509 -13.63 3.96 21.27
N LEU A 510 -14.40 4.52 22.21
CA LEU A 510 -13.83 5.13 23.42
C LEU A 510 -13.17 4.08 24.30
N LEU A 511 -13.78 2.90 24.47
CA LEU A 511 -13.16 1.81 25.22
C LEU A 511 -11.82 1.40 24.60
N GLY A 512 -11.74 1.30 23.27
CA GLY A 512 -10.51 1.03 22.56
C GLY A 512 -9.47 2.15 22.76
N ILE A 513 -9.86 3.42 22.60
CA ILE A 513 -8.93 4.55 22.79
C ILE A 513 -8.34 4.57 24.20
N PHE A 514 -9.18 4.55 25.23
CA PHE A 514 -8.69 4.58 26.61
C PHE A 514 -7.95 3.30 26.97
N GLY A 515 -8.48 2.15 26.55
CA GLY A 515 -7.92 0.84 26.85
C GLY A 515 -6.54 0.62 26.24
N PHE A 516 -6.36 0.92 24.95
CA PHE A 516 -5.08 0.77 24.27
C PHE A 516 -4.08 1.85 24.69
N SER A 517 -4.55 3.07 25.01
CA SER A 517 -3.68 4.11 25.60
C SER A 517 -3.12 3.68 26.96
N ALA A 518 -3.90 2.96 27.77
CA ALA A 518 -3.46 2.45 29.08
C ALA A 518 -2.25 1.51 28.99
N ILE A 519 -2.11 0.79 27.87
CA ILE A 519 -1.00 -0.13 27.60
C ILE A 519 0.01 0.42 26.58
N LYS A 520 0.11 1.76 26.46
CA LYS A 520 1.08 2.47 25.58
C LYS A 520 1.08 2.02 24.12
N LEU A 521 -0.07 1.59 23.59
CA LEU A 521 -0.22 1.45 22.15
C LEU A 521 -0.16 2.84 21.50
N THR A 522 0.66 2.98 20.46
CA THR A 522 0.82 4.24 19.73
C THR A 522 -0.47 4.65 19.04
N THR A 523 -0.66 5.96 18.84
CA THR A 523 -1.81 6.55 18.14
C THR A 523 -2.06 5.91 16.77
N SER A 524 -0.98 5.55 16.05
CA SER A 524 -1.08 4.84 14.77
C SER A 524 -1.89 3.54 14.88
N ASN A 525 -1.81 2.85 16.01
CA ASN A 525 -2.45 1.55 16.21
C ASN A 525 -3.91 1.66 16.66
N ILE A 526 -4.39 2.88 17.01
CA ILE A 526 -5.76 3.17 17.48
C ILE A 526 -6.58 3.90 16.38
N LEU A 527 -6.16 3.73 15.12
CA LEU A 527 -6.72 4.43 13.96
C LEU A 527 -8.20 4.08 13.72
N LEU A 528 -8.57 2.82 13.92
CA LEU A 528 -9.93 2.34 13.66
C LEU A 528 -10.92 2.98 14.64
N GLU A 529 -10.54 3.16 15.90
CA GLU A 529 -11.39 3.76 16.92
C GLU A 529 -11.69 5.23 16.60
N PHE A 530 -10.69 6.00 16.13
CA PHE A 530 -10.93 7.36 15.64
C PHE A 530 -11.83 7.37 14.40
N LEU A 531 -11.66 6.41 13.49
CA LEU A 531 -12.54 6.22 12.33
C LEU A 531 -13.99 5.96 12.73
N LEU A 532 -14.22 5.13 13.76
CA LEU A 532 -15.55 4.87 14.31
C LEU A 532 -16.21 6.12 14.91
N ILE A 533 -15.46 6.95 15.64
CA ILE A 533 -16.01 8.21 16.17
C ILE A 533 -16.36 9.16 15.02
N PHE A 534 -15.47 9.28 14.04
CA PHE A 534 -15.70 10.12 12.88
C PHE A 534 -16.92 9.69 12.05
N ILE A 535 -17.15 8.38 11.92
CA ILE A 535 -18.36 7.83 11.28
C ILE A 535 -19.63 8.39 11.92
N VAL A 536 -19.69 8.44 13.25
CA VAL A 536 -20.87 8.95 13.98
C VAL A 536 -20.99 10.46 13.83
N LEU A 537 -19.88 11.21 13.91
CA LEU A 537 -19.86 12.66 13.65
C LEU A 537 -20.41 12.96 12.25
N LEU A 538 -19.87 12.31 11.23
CA LEU A 538 -20.25 12.51 9.84
C LEU A 538 -21.71 12.12 9.59
N LEU A 539 -22.20 11.03 10.20
CA LEU A 539 -23.60 10.62 10.10
C LEU A 539 -24.56 11.70 10.65
N ILE A 540 -24.22 12.35 11.77
CA ILE A 540 -25.04 13.42 12.35
C ILE A 540 -25.08 14.62 11.41
N LEU A 541 -23.91 15.04 10.91
CA LEU A 541 -23.82 16.16 9.97
C LEU A 541 -24.63 15.88 8.69
N LEU A 542 -24.51 14.68 8.12
CA LEU A 542 -25.24 14.28 6.92
C LEU A 542 -26.76 14.21 7.11
N LYS A 543 -27.24 13.81 8.29
CA LYS A 543 -28.68 13.80 8.60
C LYS A 543 -29.26 15.21 8.61
N ASN A 544 -28.49 16.19 9.07
CA ASN A 544 -28.93 17.58 9.18
C ASN A 544 -28.92 18.33 7.84
N ILE A 545 -28.13 17.90 6.85
CA ILE A 545 -28.11 18.52 5.50
C ILE A 545 -29.48 18.50 4.82
N ASN A 546 -30.28 17.46 5.07
CA ASN A 546 -31.60 17.33 4.45
C ASN A 546 -32.71 18.05 5.23
N ASN A 547 -32.38 18.74 6.34
CA ASN A 547 -33.36 19.43 7.16
C ASN A 547 -33.56 20.88 6.66
N LYS A 548 -34.79 21.41 6.68
CA LYS A 548 -35.08 22.79 6.22
C LYS A 548 -34.69 23.87 7.25
N THR A 549 -33.75 23.58 8.13
CA THR A 549 -33.44 24.39 9.32
C THR A 549 -32.03 24.98 9.23
N ILE A 550 -31.71 25.92 10.13
CA ILE A 550 -30.35 26.49 10.28
C ILE A 550 -29.25 25.41 10.43
N TRP A 551 -29.63 24.25 10.97
CA TRP A 551 -28.75 23.10 11.12
C TRP A 551 -28.21 22.54 9.80
N ASN A 552 -28.90 22.73 8.68
CA ASN A 552 -28.39 22.38 7.36
C ASN A 552 -27.20 23.26 6.97
N ALA A 553 -27.34 24.59 7.10
CA ALA A 553 -26.26 25.52 6.79
C ALA A 553 -25.02 25.24 7.66
N ILE A 554 -25.22 25.04 8.97
CA ILE A 554 -24.14 24.69 9.91
C ILE A 554 -23.47 23.37 9.52
N SER A 555 -24.26 22.32 9.25
CA SER A 555 -23.69 20.99 8.94
C SER A 555 -22.95 20.98 7.60
N SER A 556 -23.50 21.68 6.60
CA SER A 556 -22.85 21.85 5.30
C SER A 556 -21.55 22.63 5.42
N PHE A 557 -21.54 23.72 6.20
CA PHE A 557 -20.32 24.50 6.47
C PHE A 557 -19.25 23.66 7.17
N ILE A 558 -19.61 22.89 8.20
CA ILE A 558 -18.69 22.00 8.90
C ILE A 558 -18.12 20.95 7.94
N ILE A 559 -18.94 20.30 7.11
CA ILE A 559 -18.47 19.28 6.17
C ILE A 559 -17.50 19.89 5.15
N ILE A 560 -17.82 21.05 4.58
CA ILE A 560 -16.92 21.75 3.65
C ILE A 560 -15.60 22.11 4.33
N GLY A 561 -15.66 22.65 5.55
CA GLY A 561 -14.47 22.96 6.35
C GLY A 561 -13.62 21.72 6.61
N LEU A 562 -14.23 20.59 6.98
CA LEU A 562 -13.54 19.31 7.18
C LEU A 562 -12.84 18.85 5.91
N ILE A 563 -13.50 18.92 4.75
CA ILE A 563 -12.91 18.55 3.45
C ILE A 563 -11.69 19.40 3.14
N ILE A 564 -11.77 20.72 3.34
CA ILE A 564 -10.67 21.65 3.06
C ILE A 564 -9.49 21.37 4.00
N ILE A 565 -9.74 21.28 5.31
CA ILE A 565 -8.70 21.03 6.32
C ILE A 565 -8.02 19.69 6.08
N MET A 566 -8.79 18.62 5.86
CA MET A 566 -8.24 17.29 5.57
C MET A 566 -7.47 17.29 4.25
N GLY A 567 -7.98 17.95 3.21
CA GLY A 567 -7.28 18.08 1.93
C GLY A 567 -5.93 18.78 2.07
N MET A 568 -5.87 19.87 2.85
CA MET A 568 -4.61 20.55 3.18
C MET A 568 -3.67 19.67 4.00
N GLN A 569 -4.19 18.93 4.98
CA GLN A 569 -3.37 18.01 5.77
C GLN A 569 -2.77 16.90 4.90
N VAL A 570 -3.56 16.28 4.01
CA VAL A 570 -3.06 15.28 3.06
C VAL A 570 -1.95 15.85 2.18
N TYR A 571 -2.08 17.10 1.72
CA TYR A 571 -1.03 17.76 0.95
C TYR A 571 0.25 17.98 1.77
N ILE A 572 0.12 18.45 3.02
CA ILE A 572 1.26 18.65 3.93
C ILE A 572 1.95 17.32 4.22
N ASP A 573 1.18 16.26 4.51
CA ASP A 573 1.71 14.92 4.75
C ASP A 573 2.43 14.37 3.51
N TYR A 574 1.86 14.59 2.32
CA TYR A 574 2.48 14.22 1.06
C TYR A 574 3.80 14.95 0.84
N ASP A 575 3.84 16.27 1.00
CA ASP A 575 5.06 17.07 0.80
C ASP A 575 6.15 16.70 1.81
N ASN A 576 5.78 16.49 3.08
CA ASN A 576 6.69 16.01 4.11
C ASN A 576 7.26 14.63 3.78
N HIS A 577 6.39 13.70 3.39
CA HIS A 577 6.79 12.34 3.04
C HIS A 577 7.67 12.31 1.79
N PHE A 578 7.29 13.06 0.75
CA PHE A 578 8.09 13.22 -0.45
C PHE A 578 9.47 13.80 -0.11
N LYS A 579 9.53 14.82 0.74
CA LYS A 579 10.80 15.42 1.15
C LYS A 579 11.72 14.47 1.91
N SER A 580 11.18 13.68 2.85
CA SER A 580 11.98 12.68 3.58
C SER A 580 12.43 11.56 2.65
N SER A 581 11.50 10.96 1.92
CA SER A 581 11.75 9.73 1.17
C SER A 581 12.51 9.96 -0.12
N PHE A 582 12.30 11.08 -0.82
CA PHE A 582 13.00 11.37 -2.06
C PHE A 582 14.40 11.97 -1.84
N TYR A 583 14.54 12.97 -0.94
CA TYR A 583 15.79 13.71 -0.80
C TYR A 583 16.75 13.16 0.26
N LYS A 584 16.25 12.59 1.37
CA LYS A 584 17.12 12.10 2.46
C LYS A 584 17.46 10.63 2.28
N ASP A 585 16.45 9.81 2.02
CA ASP A 585 16.59 8.36 2.14
C ASP A 585 16.51 7.61 0.81
N GLY A 586 16.26 8.31 -0.31
CA GLY A 586 15.84 7.71 -1.59
C GLY A 586 16.84 6.76 -2.25
N LYS A 587 18.06 6.64 -1.71
CA LYS A 587 19.09 5.71 -2.18
C LYS A 587 19.63 4.75 -1.12
N SER A 588 19.12 4.76 0.11
CA SER A 588 19.64 3.92 1.20
C SER A 588 19.55 2.43 0.86
N ASP A 589 18.41 1.98 0.34
CA ASP A 589 18.20 0.61 -0.17
C ASP A 589 19.25 0.22 -1.23
N TYR A 590 19.55 1.13 -2.16
CA TYR A 590 20.53 0.89 -3.23
C TYR A 590 21.96 0.92 -2.73
N LYS A 591 22.31 1.79 -1.77
CA LYS A 591 23.61 1.79 -1.12
C LYS A 591 23.85 0.46 -0.39
N LEU A 592 22.84 -0.02 0.34
CA LEU A 592 22.89 -1.33 0.99
C LEU A 592 23.10 -2.44 -0.05
N LEU A 593 22.34 -2.43 -1.14
CA LEU A 593 22.52 -3.39 -2.23
C LEU A 593 23.95 -3.36 -2.80
N GLN A 594 24.51 -2.17 -3.05
CA GLN A 594 25.87 -2.06 -3.58
C GLN A 594 26.92 -2.64 -2.62
N LEU A 595 26.77 -2.44 -1.31
CA LEU A 595 27.65 -3.08 -0.31
C LEU A 595 27.67 -4.60 -0.44
N PHE A 596 26.50 -5.22 -0.64
CA PHE A 596 26.40 -6.68 -0.84
C PHE A 596 27.03 -7.14 -2.15
N ILE A 597 26.82 -6.40 -3.24
CA ILE A 597 27.42 -6.71 -4.55
C ILE A 597 28.95 -6.59 -4.48
N GLU A 598 29.47 -5.54 -3.86
CA GLU A 598 30.92 -5.33 -3.68
C GLU A 598 31.54 -6.40 -2.78
N ALA A 599 30.89 -6.74 -1.66
CA ALA A 599 31.33 -7.81 -0.79
C ALA A 599 31.40 -9.17 -1.52
N ASP A 600 30.41 -9.49 -2.37
CA ASP A 600 30.42 -10.72 -3.18
C ASP A 600 31.55 -10.71 -4.21
N LYS A 601 31.78 -9.56 -4.89
CA LYS A 601 32.89 -9.38 -5.84
C LYS A 601 34.26 -9.57 -5.18
N LEU A 602 34.43 -9.07 -3.96
CA LEU A 602 35.66 -9.22 -3.19
C LEU A 602 35.81 -10.60 -2.54
N GLY A 603 34.77 -11.45 -2.61
CA GLY A 603 34.77 -12.77 -1.99
C GLY A 603 34.58 -12.74 -0.48
N ASN A 604 34.12 -11.63 0.10
CA ASN A 604 33.86 -11.51 1.53
C ASN A 604 32.68 -12.39 1.96
N SER A 605 32.73 -12.94 3.18
CA SER A 605 31.63 -13.68 3.79
C SER A 605 30.79 -12.82 4.75
N GLU A 606 31.29 -11.63 5.10
CA GLU A 606 30.66 -10.73 6.06
C GLU A 606 30.91 -9.26 5.69
N ILE A 607 29.93 -8.42 5.99
CA ILE A 607 29.98 -6.96 5.94
C ILE A 607 29.91 -6.46 7.38
N ILE A 608 30.95 -5.75 7.81
CA ILE A 608 31.02 -5.13 9.14
C ILE A 608 30.91 -3.61 8.93
N LEU A 609 29.92 -3.00 9.56
CA LEU A 609 29.69 -1.55 9.51
C LEU A 609 29.89 -0.95 10.89
N THR A 610 30.53 0.21 10.98
CA THR A 610 30.52 1.01 12.21
C THR A 610 29.22 1.83 12.30
N LYS A 611 28.91 2.37 13.49
CA LYS A 611 27.80 3.33 13.64
C LYS A 611 27.97 4.57 12.75
N GLU A 612 29.22 4.96 12.49
CA GLU A 612 29.52 6.06 11.58
C GLU A 612 29.24 5.70 10.13
N ASP A 613 29.56 4.48 9.70
CA ASP A 613 29.22 3.98 8.35
C ASP A 613 27.70 3.95 8.14
N ILE A 614 26.94 3.50 9.13
CA ILE A 614 25.48 3.49 9.09
C ILE A 614 24.94 4.91 8.84
N LYS A 615 25.48 5.90 9.52
CA LYS A 615 25.07 7.31 9.38
C LYS A 615 25.49 7.90 8.03
N ASN A 616 26.73 7.65 7.61
CA ASN A 616 27.27 8.14 6.35
C ASN A 616 26.54 7.56 5.12
N LEU A 617 26.13 6.29 5.24
CA LEU A 617 25.37 5.59 4.19
C LEU A 617 23.85 5.82 4.31
N SER A 618 23.37 6.44 5.38
CA SER A 618 21.95 6.68 5.65
C SER A 618 21.16 5.36 5.78
N LEU A 619 21.73 4.38 6.49
CA LEU A 619 21.18 3.03 6.68
C LEU A 619 20.44 2.86 8.03
N GLU A 620 20.18 3.96 8.76
CA GLU A 620 19.53 3.90 10.08
C GLU A 620 18.14 3.27 10.01
N SER A 621 17.42 3.53 8.92
CA SER A 621 16.07 3.03 8.68
C SER A 621 15.99 1.51 8.48
N HIS A 622 17.10 0.86 8.09
CA HIS A 622 17.22 -0.58 7.97
C HIS A 622 17.40 -1.29 9.32
N ASN A 623 17.70 -0.55 10.41
CA ASN A 623 17.83 -1.05 11.78
C ASN A 623 18.80 -2.25 11.89
N ILE A 624 19.93 -2.18 11.19
CA ILE A 624 20.98 -3.21 11.20
C ILE A 624 21.50 -3.38 12.64
N LYS A 625 21.65 -4.63 13.07
CA LYS A 625 22.00 -4.99 14.46
C LYS A 625 23.45 -5.42 14.64
N ASN A 626 23.85 -5.57 15.90
CA ASN A 626 25.22 -5.92 16.28
C ASN A 626 25.56 -7.39 15.99
N TYR A 627 24.56 -8.27 15.96
CA TYR A 627 24.76 -9.69 15.65
C TYR A 627 24.13 -10.04 14.29
N SER A 628 24.82 -10.85 13.49
CA SER A 628 24.39 -11.22 12.14
C SER A 628 23.13 -12.10 12.11
N GLU A 629 22.89 -12.86 13.17
CA GLU A 629 21.69 -13.71 13.33
C GLU A 629 20.44 -12.93 13.72
N GLU A 630 20.58 -11.67 14.16
CA GLU A 630 19.46 -10.86 14.62
C GLU A 630 18.59 -10.34 13.47
N LEU A 631 17.34 -10.04 13.81
CA LEU A 631 16.43 -9.31 12.93
C LEU A 631 16.84 -7.84 12.83
N PRO A 632 16.99 -7.25 11.62
CA PRO A 632 16.70 -7.81 10.28
C PRO A 632 17.91 -8.41 9.53
N ASN A 633 19.12 -8.37 10.08
CA ASN A 633 20.38 -8.71 9.40
C ASN A 633 20.33 -10.02 8.60
N ILE A 634 19.85 -11.11 9.22
CA ILE A 634 19.76 -12.41 8.55
C ILE A 634 18.75 -12.42 7.38
N TYR A 635 17.67 -11.65 7.50
CA TYR A 635 16.63 -11.57 6.46
C TYR A 635 17.06 -10.71 5.29
N ILE A 636 17.78 -9.62 5.54
CA ILE A 636 18.43 -8.82 4.50
C ILE A 636 19.39 -9.72 3.70
N SER A 637 20.28 -10.43 4.42
CA SER A 637 21.27 -11.33 3.82
C SER A 637 20.61 -12.44 2.97
N ASN A 638 19.57 -13.08 3.51
CA ASN A 638 18.80 -14.09 2.79
C ASN A 638 18.05 -13.54 1.56
N TRP A 639 17.55 -12.30 1.66
CA TRP A 639 16.86 -11.65 0.55
C TRP A 639 17.83 -11.37 -0.60
N MET A 640 19.03 -10.87 -0.30
CA MET A 640 20.08 -10.62 -1.30
C MET A 640 20.48 -11.91 -2.03
N LEU A 641 20.67 -13.01 -1.29
CA LEU A 641 20.95 -14.32 -1.87
C LEU A 641 19.79 -14.85 -2.71
N TYR A 642 18.56 -14.80 -2.17
CA TYR A 642 17.37 -15.38 -2.82
C TYR A 642 17.06 -14.73 -4.16
N TYR A 643 17.20 -13.41 -4.27
CA TYR A 643 16.95 -12.67 -5.51
C TYR A 643 18.20 -12.56 -6.41
N GLY A 644 19.31 -13.23 -6.05
CA GLY A 644 20.49 -13.39 -6.91
C GLY A 644 21.42 -12.18 -6.97
N TYR A 645 21.39 -11.32 -5.95
CA TYR A 645 22.33 -10.19 -5.83
C TYR A 645 23.70 -10.62 -5.31
N THR A 646 23.78 -11.74 -4.57
CA THR A 646 25.02 -12.37 -4.14
C THR A 646 25.04 -13.84 -4.54
N LYS A 647 26.22 -14.40 -4.79
CA LYS A 647 26.38 -15.84 -5.12
C LYS A 647 26.35 -16.74 -3.89
N LYS A 648 26.73 -16.19 -2.73
CA LYS A 648 26.73 -16.86 -1.43
C LYS A 648 26.05 -16.00 -0.38
N LEU A 649 25.72 -16.61 0.77
CA LEU A 649 25.23 -15.86 1.91
C LEU A 649 26.36 -14.97 2.45
N ILE A 650 26.12 -13.66 2.48
CA ILE A 650 27.01 -12.68 3.08
C ILE A 650 26.30 -12.15 4.31
N LEU A 651 26.91 -12.27 5.48
CA LEU A 651 26.34 -11.77 6.72
C LEU A 651 26.58 -10.27 6.86
N ILE A 652 25.73 -9.57 7.62
CA ILE A 652 25.91 -8.15 7.93
C ILE A 652 25.77 -7.93 9.43
N ARG A 653 26.64 -7.10 10.01
CA ARG A 653 26.56 -6.69 11.42
C ARG A 653 27.17 -5.32 11.68
N VAL A 654 26.80 -4.73 12.81
CA VAL A 654 27.35 -3.48 13.31
C VAL A 654 28.38 -3.74 14.41
N GLU A 655 29.55 -3.11 14.30
CA GLU A 655 30.53 -3.01 15.39
C GLU A 655 30.51 -1.60 16.00
N ASP A 656 30.76 -1.54 17.30
CA ASP A 656 30.69 -0.30 18.09
C ASP A 656 31.82 0.68 17.78
#